data_AF-A0A1I1DKH1-F1
#
_entry.id   AF-A0A1I1DKH1-F1
#
_cell.length_a   1.000
_cell.length_b   1.000
_cell.length_c   1.000
_cell.angle_alpha   90.00
_cell.angle_beta   90.00
_cell.angle_gamma   90.00
#
_symmetry.space_group_name_H-M   'P 1'
#
loop_
_entity.id
_entity.type
_entity.pdbx_description
1 polymer ?
#
loop_
_entity_poly.entity_id
_entity_poly.type
_entity_poly.pdbx_seq_one_letter_code
_entity_poly.pdbx_strand_id
1 'polypeptide(L)'
;MAHKYFYKKIAFAFATGALLISAADSRNLLGLLQHFETCITAHAMSDINGHKFLTENAKYRMYVNEEDLSLVIEDKATGKFMESSISYDDGKNNNIWFGAMKSAIVLSLINNNSDTTQADLINDENTKKITYTDEGFSAEIYWTKLKIGMTLEVKLTDDGVVARIPEESIKEDGSKYYIGTLRMYSYMGCSYLDDKEGYMLVPDGNGALIYLDNKEGRYASGYSGVIYGKDVGFEESQAETLLWDKYNTITDSEQVFAPIYGIAHTDDEMAFLGIVEKGQERASIDVMPNGVSVDYNRAYARFVLRRTYNQPTSVNSTSGSLHVYEDDRSHSDLQVRFVFLSGKEASYAGMANAYRDYLIDEGQIKKADTSYRTRVDFLGTERENWLLSTTPVVMTTAEDAREIYSDLKQSGVENLLTVYKGWQKGGLYNLPINKYKADSEIGGNSALTEFIEKASDDGDEVYLYNNALLVNPDEQNATFNTIKQVNKRRYEEQEHAFVYKKFMYLTTDRSDYLLDKFVKSYTKKGIDNLCLAGITSNLFTYTYSGKKYTRFDTAGSYEETVSRLADKTNLVMEEPNEYLWKNTKAFLDMPLYTSSYIIEDESIPFLSMVLKGVIPMYGDYVNFEANKKEFLLKMVESGVYPSFYITKNEASELINTNSSDVYSSQYDVFKKTIIEYDACLKQLSEKTKDACIVDHEILDGGVRVVTYSNETKIYLNYSSTEKTVDGIKIDAMSYVIS
;
A
#
# COMPACT_ATOMS: atom_id res chain seq x y z
N MET A 1 49.63 -10.48 4.48
CA MET A 1 49.68 -11.52 3.43
C MET A 1 48.28 -11.72 2.85
N ALA A 2 47.75 -10.68 2.21
CA ALA A 2 46.44 -10.68 1.53
C ALA A 2 46.45 -9.49 0.56
N HIS A 3 46.94 -9.70 -0.67
CA HIS A 3 46.88 -8.71 -1.76
C HIS A 3 47.24 -9.32 -3.13
N LYS A 4 46.76 -10.54 -3.44
CA LYS A 4 47.16 -11.21 -4.70
C LYS A 4 46.13 -12.07 -5.43
N TYR A 5 44.83 -11.94 -5.14
CA TYR A 5 43.80 -12.75 -5.80
C TYR A 5 42.76 -12.01 -6.64
N PHE A 6 42.85 -10.68 -6.81
CA PHE A 6 41.88 -9.93 -7.61
C PHE A 6 42.30 -9.69 -9.09
N TYR A 7 43.54 -9.99 -9.46
CA TYR A 7 44.08 -9.66 -10.80
C TYR A 7 44.01 -10.78 -11.85
N LYS A 8 43.23 -11.85 -11.62
CA LYS A 8 43.21 -13.02 -12.53
C LYS A 8 41.91 -13.26 -13.32
N LYS A 9 40.90 -12.39 -13.21
CA LYS A 9 39.68 -12.49 -14.05
C LYS A 9 39.58 -11.47 -15.19
N ILE A 10 40.47 -10.48 -15.26
CA ILE A 10 40.50 -9.50 -16.36
C ILE A 10 41.40 -9.97 -17.53
N ALA A 11 42.25 -10.98 -17.31
CA ALA A 11 43.23 -11.44 -18.31
C ALA A 11 42.70 -12.46 -19.34
N PHE A 12 41.40 -12.82 -19.32
CA PHE A 12 40.85 -13.80 -20.28
C PHE A 12 39.96 -13.17 -21.38
N ALA A 13 39.66 -11.87 -21.29
CA ALA A 13 38.94 -11.14 -22.35
C ALA A 13 39.87 -10.46 -23.38
N PHE A 14 41.19 -10.49 -23.16
CA PHE A 14 42.17 -9.80 -24.01
C PHE A 14 42.90 -10.70 -25.03
N ALA A 15 42.58 -12.00 -25.10
CA ALA A 15 43.32 -12.97 -25.93
C ALA A 15 42.63 -13.36 -27.26
N THR A 16 41.57 -12.67 -27.67
CA THR A 16 40.87 -12.89 -28.96
C THR A 16 40.81 -11.63 -29.83
N GLY A 17 41.73 -10.69 -29.63
CA GLY A 17 41.85 -9.46 -30.41
C GLY A 17 43.29 -9.17 -30.82
N ALA A 18 44.01 -10.17 -31.31
CA ALA A 18 45.36 -9.97 -31.84
C ALA A 18 45.54 -10.75 -33.14
N LEU A 19 45.10 -10.17 -34.26
CA LEU A 19 45.76 -10.37 -35.55
C LEU A 19 45.25 -9.32 -36.53
N LEU A 20 46.21 -8.67 -37.19
CA LEU A 20 46.08 -7.55 -38.14
C LEU A 20 45.98 -6.18 -37.48
N ILE A 21 47.11 -5.61 -37.05
CA ILE A 21 47.66 -4.34 -37.61
C ILE A 21 49.17 -4.35 -37.37
N SER A 22 49.95 -4.51 -38.44
CA SER A 22 51.38 -4.19 -38.45
C SER A 22 51.57 -2.76 -38.98
N ALA A 23 52.37 -2.00 -38.24
CA ALA A 23 53.06 -0.78 -38.65
C ALA A 23 52.21 0.50 -38.85
N ALA A 24 52.77 1.59 -38.28
CA ALA A 24 52.36 2.99 -38.35
C ALA A 24 51.18 3.40 -37.45
N ASP A 25 51.47 3.87 -36.22
CA ASP A 25 51.51 5.30 -35.90
C ASP A 25 51.40 5.48 -34.36
N SER A 26 52.54 5.60 -33.69
CA SER A 26 52.63 5.73 -32.23
C SER A 26 52.20 7.11 -31.70
N ARG A 27 51.61 7.97 -32.54
CA ARG A 27 51.06 9.28 -32.13
C ARG A 27 49.56 9.26 -31.83
N ASN A 28 48.83 8.21 -32.19
CA ASN A 28 47.40 8.10 -31.87
C ASN A 28 47.09 7.35 -30.56
N LEU A 29 48.07 6.69 -29.92
CA LEU A 29 47.84 6.05 -28.62
C LEU A 29 47.84 7.04 -27.45
N LEU A 30 48.51 8.19 -27.56
CA LEU A 30 48.46 9.22 -26.51
C LEU A 30 47.13 9.98 -26.51
N GLY A 31 46.49 10.12 -27.68
CA GLY A 31 45.14 10.70 -27.81
C GLY A 31 44.02 9.74 -27.37
N LEU A 32 44.22 8.43 -27.51
CA LEU A 32 43.28 7.41 -27.03
C LEU A 32 43.40 7.12 -25.52
N LEU A 33 44.59 7.29 -24.92
CA LEU A 33 44.76 7.27 -23.46
C LEU A 33 44.28 8.56 -22.78
N GLN A 34 44.25 9.69 -23.49
CA GLN A 34 43.57 10.91 -23.04
C GLN A 34 42.05 10.91 -23.23
N HIS A 35 41.48 9.90 -23.88
CA HIS A 35 40.02 9.72 -24.02
C HIS A 35 39.43 8.71 -23.01
N PHE A 36 40.27 8.03 -22.23
CA PHE A 36 39.83 7.08 -21.19
C PHE A 36 40.12 7.54 -19.74
N GLU A 37 40.62 8.77 -19.56
CA GLU A 37 40.80 9.41 -18.25
C GLU A 37 40.39 10.90 -18.25
N THR A 38 39.40 11.26 -19.05
CA THR A 38 38.57 12.44 -18.78
C THR A 38 37.20 11.97 -18.30
N CYS A 39 37.18 11.48 -17.06
CA CYS A 39 36.07 11.83 -16.18
C CYS A 39 36.07 13.36 -16.19
N ILE A 40 35.16 13.98 -16.93
CA ILE A 40 34.82 15.37 -16.70
C ILE A 40 34.28 15.36 -15.27
N THR A 41 35.13 15.62 -14.28
CA THR A 41 34.68 16.12 -12.99
C THR A 41 34.11 17.50 -13.30
N ALA A 42 32.86 17.51 -13.76
CA ALA A 42 32.04 18.71 -13.76
C ALA A 42 32.16 19.23 -12.34
N HIS A 43 32.85 20.36 -12.16
CA HIS A 43 33.05 20.89 -10.83
C HIS A 43 31.65 21.23 -10.28
N ALA A 44 31.40 20.89 -9.02
CA ALA A 44 30.15 21.26 -8.37
C ALA A 44 29.94 22.77 -8.55
N MET A 45 28.74 23.15 -8.99
CA MET A 45 28.38 24.56 -9.00
C MET A 45 28.44 25.07 -7.56
N SER A 46 28.83 26.32 -7.35
CA SER A 46 28.83 26.86 -5.98
C SER A 46 27.40 27.10 -5.47
N ASP A 47 26.47 27.33 -6.39
CA ASP A 47 25.07 27.68 -6.14
C ASP A 47 24.18 27.23 -7.31
N ILE A 48 22.98 26.75 -7.01
CA ILE A 48 21.89 26.51 -7.98
C ILE A 48 20.61 27.15 -7.43
N ASN A 49 20.03 28.10 -8.15
CA ASN A 49 18.77 28.76 -7.78
C ASN A 49 18.74 29.30 -6.34
N GLY A 50 19.86 29.82 -5.83
CA GLY A 50 19.98 30.33 -4.46
C GLY A 50 20.28 29.26 -3.39
N HIS A 51 20.50 28.00 -3.80
CA HIS A 51 20.93 26.91 -2.95
C HIS A 51 22.43 26.70 -3.07
N LYS A 52 23.15 26.83 -1.95
CA LYS A 52 24.60 26.65 -1.91
C LYS A 52 24.95 25.18 -1.86
N PHE A 53 26.02 24.80 -2.54
CA PHE A 53 26.56 23.44 -2.44
C PHE A 53 26.86 23.08 -0.98
N LEU A 54 26.40 21.91 -0.55
CA LEU A 54 26.59 21.40 0.80
C LEU A 54 27.51 20.17 0.82
N THR A 55 27.09 19.08 0.17
CA THR A 55 27.85 17.82 0.16
C THR A 55 27.53 16.99 -1.09
N GLU A 56 28.32 15.95 -1.35
CA GLU A 56 28.11 15.00 -2.44
C GLU A 56 28.50 13.57 -2.07
N ASN A 57 27.91 12.59 -2.74
CA ASN A 57 28.35 11.20 -2.70
C ASN A 57 28.72 10.71 -4.11
N ALA A 58 28.74 9.39 -4.32
CA ALA A 58 29.07 8.81 -5.63
C ALA A 58 28.10 9.26 -6.74
N LYS A 59 26.80 9.40 -6.44
CA LYS A 59 25.73 9.65 -7.42
C LYS A 59 25.16 11.06 -7.41
N TYR A 60 25.07 11.69 -6.24
CA TYR A 60 24.30 12.92 -6.05
C TYR A 60 25.13 14.04 -5.43
N ARG A 61 24.74 15.27 -5.75
CA ARG A 61 25.13 16.48 -5.01
C ARG A 61 23.92 17.09 -4.35
N MET A 62 24.09 17.55 -3.12
CA MET A 62 23.06 18.24 -2.37
C MET A 62 23.44 19.70 -2.17
N TYR A 63 22.48 20.56 -2.45
CA TYR A 63 22.54 21.99 -2.23
C TYR A 63 21.43 22.40 -1.28
N VAL A 64 21.65 23.43 -0.47
CA VAL A 64 20.70 23.91 0.55
C VAL A 64 20.55 25.43 0.51
N ASN A 65 19.33 25.90 0.70
CA ASN A 65 19.06 27.30 1.01
C ASN A 65 18.87 27.46 2.52
N GLU A 66 19.72 28.25 3.19
CA GLU A 66 19.69 28.41 4.65
C GLU A 66 18.46 29.18 5.16
N GLU A 67 17.78 29.94 4.30
CA GLU A 67 16.61 30.74 4.68
C GLU A 67 15.37 29.87 4.85
N ASP A 68 15.09 28.99 3.89
CA ASP A 68 13.88 28.15 3.86
C ASP A 68 14.16 26.65 4.03
N LEU A 69 15.44 26.29 4.18
CA LEU A 69 15.95 24.92 4.32
C LEU A 69 15.59 23.99 3.15
N SER A 70 15.18 24.56 2.02
CA SER A 70 14.88 23.80 0.81
C SER A 70 16.15 23.26 0.17
N LEU A 71 15.98 22.23 -0.67
CA LEU A 71 17.04 21.41 -1.24
C LEU A 71 17.01 21.49 -2.76
N VAL A 72 18.21 21.35 -3.34
CA VAL A 72 18.38 20.90 -4.73
C VAL A 72 19.25 19.65 -4.71
N ILE A 73 18.77 18.59 -5.36
CA ILE A 73 19.50 17.32 -5.51
C ILE A 73 19.84 17.13 -6.98
N GLU A 74 21.12 17.17 -7.30
CA GLU A 74 21.65 17.01 -8.66
C GLU A 74 22.17 15.58 -8.86
N ASP A 75 21.71 14.91 -9.92
CA ASP A 75 22.31 13.66 -10.42
C ASP A 75 23.62 13.99 -11.14
N LYS A 76 24.73 13.43 -10.67
CA LYS A 76 26.07 13.71 -11.20
C LYS A 76 26.31 13.11 -12.59
N ALA A 77 25.57 12.07 -12.97
CA ALA A 77 25.69 11.42 -14.26
C ALA A 77 24.99 12.24 -15.37
N THR A 78 23.82 12.80 -15.08
CA THR A 78 23.03 13.56 -16.07
C THR A 78 23.19 15.08 -15.95
N GLY A 79 23.60 15.59 -14.78
CA GLY A 79 23.61 17.02 -14.45
C GLY A 79 22.22 17.62 -14.25
N LYS A 80 21.16 16.79 -14.29
CA LYS A 80 19.79 17.19 -13.99
C LYS A 80 19.59 17.24 -12.48
N PHE A 81 18.61 17.99 -12.02
CA PHE A 81 18.35 18.16 -10.60
C PHE A 81 16.86 18.26 -10.29
N MET A 82 16.52 17.93 -9.05
CA MET A 82 15.19 18.14 -8.48
C MET A 82 15.27 19.16 -7.35
N GLU A 83 14.28 20.04 -7.30
CA GLU A 83 14.13 21.08 -6.28
C GLU A 83 13.04 20.68 -5.28
N SER A 84 13.19 21.10 -4.02
CA SER A 84 12.20 20.90 -2.97
C SER A 84 11.35 22.14 -2.65
N SER A 85 11.46 23.17 -3.48
CA SER A 85 10.76 24.45 -3.40
C SER A 85 10.51 24.97 -4.81
N ILE A 86 9.52 25.85 -4.97
CA ILE A 86 9.22 26.45 -6.29
C ILE A 86 10.38 27.34 -6.75
N SER A 87 10.78 27.27 -8.02
CA SER A 87 11.76 28.18 -8.62
C SER A 87 11.13 29.36 -9.36
N TYR A 88 9.85 29.23 -9.74
CA TYR A 88 9.04 30.27 -10.36
C TYR A 88 7.89 30.70 -9.42
N ASP A 89 7.41 31.94 -9.54
CA ASP A 89 6.18 32.40 -8.89
C ASP A 89 5.46 33.32 -9.89
N ASP A 90 4.19 33.01 -10.19
CA ASP A 90 3.39 33.78 -11.12
C ASP A 90 2.75 35.03 -10.48
N GLY A 91 2.98 35.23 -9.17
CA GLY A 91 2.49 36.37 -8.40
C GLY A 91 0.98 36.35 -8.16
N LYS A 92 0.28 35.26 -8.48
CA LYS A 92 -1.16 35.11 -8.18
C LYS A 92 -1.41 34.60 -6.77
N ASN A 93 -0.43 33.93 -6.18
CA ASN A 93 -0.53 33.33 -4.86
C ASN A 93 -0.44 34.39 -3.75
N ASN A 94 -1.19 34.19 -2.67
CA ASN A 94 -1.04 35.02 -1.48
C ASN A 94 0.24 34.64 -0.72
N ASN A 95 0.66 35.48 0.24
CA ASN A 95 1.88 35.23 1.01
C ASN A 95 1.87 33.89 1.73
N ILE A 96 0.72 33.43 2.24
CA ILE A 96 0.59 32.15 2.97
C ILE A 96 0.96 30.98 2.06
N TRP A 97 0.42 30.95 0.84
CA TRP A 97 0.79 29.94 -0.15
C TRP A 97 2.23 30.08 -0.61
N PHE A 98 2.71 31.31 -0.85
CA PHE A 98 4.09 31.57 -1.23
C PHE A 98 5.10 31.01 -0.21
N GLY A 99 4.89 31.28 1.08
CA GLY A 99 5.76 30.76 2.14
C GLY A 99 5.73 29.24 2.24
N ALA A 100 4.55 28.61 2.13
CA ALA A 100 4.44 27.16 2.09
C ALA A 100 5.14 26.52 0.89
N MET A 101 5.07 27.16 -0.29
CA MET A 101 5.71 26.67 -1.52
C MET A 101 7.24 26.74 -1.48
N LYS A 102 7.80 27.60 -0.62
CA LYS A 102 9.25 27.77 -0.45
C LYS A 102 9.84 26.96 0.71
N SER A 103 9.04 26.69 1.74
CA SER A 103 9.55 26.15 3.00
C SER A 103 9.73 24.64 3.00
N ALA A 104 10.85 24.17 3.55
CA ALA A 104 11.07 22.75 3.83
C ALA A 104 10.09 22.17 4.86
N ILE A 105 9.55 22.99 5.76
CA ILE A 105 8.56 22.59 6.76
C ILE A 105 7.37 23.52 6.71
N VAL A 106 6.17 22.93 6.68
CA VAL A 106 4.91 23.66 6.77
C VAL A 106 4.06 23.05 7.88
N LEU A 107 3.53 23.89 8.77
CA LEU A 107 2.68 23.49 9.89
C LEU A 107 1.26 23.98 9.68
N SER A 108 0.28 23.13 9.97
CA SER A 108 -1.10 23.56 10.26
C SER A 108 -1.27 23.58 11.77
N LEU A 109 -1.65 24.72 12.32
CA LEU A 109 -1.74 24.97 13.75
C LEU A 109 -3.20 25.03 14.21
N ILE A 110 -3.45 24.40 15.34
CA ILE A 110 -4.69 24.50 16.09
C ILE A 110 -4.60 25.70 17.04
N ASN A 111 -5.53 26.63 16.91
CA ASN A 111 -5.70 27.79 17.78
C ASN A 111 -7.20 28.05 17.99
N ASN A 112 -7.64 28.17 19.25
CA ASN A 112 -9.07 28.29 19.61
C ASN A 112 -9.95 27.20 18.96
N ASN A 113 -9.47 25.95 18.96
CA ASN A 113 -10.12 24.78 18.36
C ASN A 113 -10.30 24.86 16.83
N SER A 114 -9.62 25.79 16.12
CA SER A 114 -9.59 25.83 14.66
C SER A 114 -8.18 25.50 14.16
N ASP A 115 -8.08 24.67 13.13
CA ASP A 115 -6.84 24.21 12.50
C ASP A 115 -6.43 25.00 11.24
N THR A 116 -7.04 26.18 11.04
CA THR A 116 -6.90 27.01 9.83
C THR A 116 -5.64 27.87 9.77
N THR A 117 -4.88 27.97 10.86
CA THR A 117 -3.67 28.80 10.91
C THR A 117 -2.50 28.00 10.33
N GLN A 118 -1.82 28.53 9.31
CA GLN A 118 -0.59 27.94 8.79
C GLN A 118 0.63 28.64 9.37
N ALA A 119 1.74 27.93 9.51
CA ALA A 119 3.05 28.52 9.73
C ALA A 119 4.11 27.92 8.80
N ASP A 120 5.05 28.77 8.38
CA ASP A 120 6.12 28.40 7.44
C ASP A 120 7.47 29.06 7.82
N LEU A 121 8.53 28.81 7.06
CA LEU A 121 9.89 29.30 7.37
C LEU A 121 10.17 30.71 6.83
N ILE A 122 9.30 31.25 5.97
CA ILE A 122 9.45 32.53 5.28
C ILE A 122 8.67 33.65 5.99
N ASN A 123 7.37 33.42 6.22
CA ASN A 123 6.45 34.45 6.70
C ASN A 123 6.43 34.58 8.22
N ASP A 124 6.73 33.49 8.93
CA ASP A 124 6.69 33.45 10.39
C ASP A 124 8.07 33.62 11.01
N GLU A 125 8.15 34.48 12.02
CA GLU A 125 9.40 34.76 12.73
C GLU A 125 9.96 33.50 13.39
N ASN A 126 11.15 33.09 12.94
CA ASN A 126 11.83 31.90 13.42
C ASN A 126 13.34 32.15 13.61
N THR A 127 13.93 31.42 14.56
CA THR A 127 15.38 31.30 14.69
C THR A 127 15.81 29.93 14.19
N LYS A 128 16.91 29.88 13.43
CA LYS A 128 17.50 28.65 12.90
C LYS A 128 18.96 28.54 13.34
N LYS A 129 19.36 27.37 13.82
CA LYS A 129 20.77 27.01 14.02
C LYS A 129 21.07 25.75 13.22
N ILE A 130 21.84 25.92 12.14
CA ILE A 130 22.18 24.85 11.21
C ILE A 130 23.56 24.30 11.59
N THR A 131 23.65 22.97 11.69
CA THR A 131 24.89 22.23 11.90
C THR A 131 25.10 21.32 10.69
N TYR A 132 26.14 21.57 9.92
CA TYR A 132 26.50 20.76 8.77
C TYR A 132 27.25 19.49 9.19
N THR A 133 27.02 18.41 8.45
CA THR A 133 27.72 17.13 8.57
C THR A 133 28.30 16.74 7.21
N ASP A 134 29.15 15.71 7.19
CA ASP A 134 29.71 15.20 5.92
C ASP A 134 28.63 14.67 4.96
N GLU A 135 27.46 14.30 5.50
CA GLU A 135 26.36 13.69 4.75
C GLU A 135 25.12 14.60 4.65
N GLY A 136 25.13 15.80 5.26
CA GLY A 136 24.01 16.73 5.16
C GLY A 136 23.97 17.77 6.27
N PHE A 137 22.82 17.94 6.94
CA PHE A 137 22.69 18.93 8.01
C PHE A 137 21.62 18.58 9.04
N SER A 138 21.73 19.23 10.20
CA SER A 138 20.71 19.29 11.24
C SER A 138 20.37 20.75 11.51
N ALA A 139 19.09 21.12 11.45
CA ALA A 139 18.61 22.47 11.68
C ALA A 139 17.68 22.52 12.89
N GLU A 140 18.13 23.14 13.97
CA GLU A 140 17.29 23.47 15.13
C GLU A 140 16.46 24.72 14.78
N ILE A 141 15.14 24.57 14.70
CA ILE A 141 14.20 25.61 14.29
C ILE A 141 13.30 25.96 15.49
N TYR A 142 13.09 27.26 15.72
CA TYR A 142 12.16 27.72 16.74
C TYR A 142 11.38 28.95 16.27
N TRP A 143 10.06 28.81 16.12
CA TRP A 143 9.15 29.91 15.80
C TRP A 143 8.86 30.72 17.06
N THR A 144 9.47 31.90 17.19
CA THR A 144 9.54 32.66 18.46
C THR A 144 8.17 33.09 18.97
N LYS A 145 7.30 33.56 18.07
CA LYS A 145 5.94 34.02 18.39
C LYS A 145 4.98 32.86 18.66
N LEU A 146 5.16 31.75 17.96
CA LEU A 146 4.32 30.56 18.09
C LEU A 146 4.72 29.70 19.31
N LYS A 147 5.98 29.83 19.75
CA LYS A 147 6.61 29.00 20.79
C LYS A 147 6.61 27.52 20.43
N ILE A 148 6.92 27.24 19.17
CA ILE A 148 7.03 25.90 18.61
C ILE A 148 8.46 25.67 18.17
N GLY A 149 9.06 24.54 18.54
CA GLY A 149 10.41 24.15 18.16
C GLY A 149 10.48 22.73 17.62
N MET A 150 11.44 22.46 16.74
CA MET A 150 11.75 21.12 16.22
C MET A 150 13.16 21.10 15.61
N THR A 151 13.70 19.90 15.40
CA THR A 151 14.96 19.72 14.67
C THR A 151 14.69 18.95 13.38
N LEU A 152 15.08 19.53 12.24
CA LEU A 152 15.08 18.85 10.95
C LEU A 152 16.45 18.27 10.67
N GLU A 153 16.53 16.95 10.52
CA GLU A 153 17.72 16.22 10.14
C GLU A 153 17.59 15.80 8.67
N VAL A 154 18.57 16.16 7.86
CA VAL A 154 18.63 15.81 6.43
C VAL A 154 19.94 15.11 6.15
N LYS A 155 19.84 13.93 5.56
CA LYS A 155 20.99 13.11 5.18
C LYS A 155 20.89 12.70 3.71
N LEU A 156 21.95 12.95 2.96
CA LEU A 156 22.19 12.38 1.64
C LEU A 156 22.62 10.92 1.80
N THR A 157 21.84 10.01 1.25
CA THR A 157 22.08 8.55 1.22
C THR A 157 22.55 8.12 -0.17
N ASP A 158 23.03 6.88 -0.29
CA ASP A 158 23.56 6.34 -1.56
C ASP A 158 22.52 6.29 -2.70
N ASP A 159 21.23 6.31 -2.34
CA ASP A 159 20.06 6.23 -3.21
C ASP A 159 19.22 7.51 -3.24
N GLY A 160 19.50 8.47 -2.35
CA GLY A 160 18.81 9.76 -2.36
C GLY A 160 18.93 10.55 -1.07
N VAL A 161 17.80 10.93 -0.45
CA VAL A 161 17.78 11.79 0.75
C VAL A 161 16.81 11.24 1.78
N VAL A 162 17.18 11.30 3.06
CA VAL A 162 16.28 11.07 4.19
C VAL A 162 16.09 12.37 4.96
N ALA A 163 14.84 12.76 5.16
CA ALA A 163 14.43 13.88 6.00
C ALA A 163 13.71 13.35 7.25
N ARG A 164 14.17 13.75 8.43
CA ARG A 164 13.65 13.27 9.72
C ARG A 164 13.44 14.41 10.70
N ILE A 165 12.36 14.36 11.45
CA ILE A 165 12.15 15.16 12.66
C ILE A 165 12.05 14.18 13.84
N PRO A 166 13.07 14.10 14.70
CA PRO A 166 13.02 13.26 15.90
C PRO A 166 11.94 13.75 16.86
N GLU A 167 11.19 12.81 17.43
CA GLU A 167 10.09 13.07 18.36
C GLU A 167 10.49 13.97 19.53
N GLU A 168 11.65 13.69 20.14
CA GLU A 168 12.17 14.41 21.29
C GLU A 168 12.54 15.87 20.99
N SER A 169 12.68 16.22 19.72
CA SER A 169 13.00 17.58 19.29
C SER A 169 11.78 18.50 19.25
N ILE A 170 10.57 17.93 19.13
CA ILE A 170 9.31 18.67 18.94
C ILE A 170 8.86 19.27 20.28
N LYS A 171 8.80 20.61 20.34
CA LYS A 171 8.45 21.41 21.52
C LYS A 171 7.27 22.31 21.23
N GLU A 172 6.30 22.32 22.14
CA GLU A 172 5.16 23.24 22.18
C GLU A 172 5.23 24.01 23.51
N ASP A 173 6.10 25.03 23.61
CA ASP A 173 6.37 25.78 24.85
C ASP A 173 5.29 26.86 25.15
N GLY A 174 4.32 27.01 24.24
CA GLY A 174 3.16 27.89 24.37
C GLY A 174 1.89 27.15 24.76
N SER A 175 0.81 27.91 24.95
CA SER A 175 -0.54 27.36 25.22
C SER A 175 -1.60 27.85 24.24
N LYS A 176 -1.19 28.64 23.24
CA LYS A 176 -2.08 29.28 22.25
C LYS A 176 -2.15 28.50 20.94
N TYR A 177 -1.02 27.92 20.51
CA TYR A 177 -0.88 27.21 19.25
C TYR A 177 -0.41 25.80 19.55
N TYR A 178 -1.07 24.82 18.93
CA TYR A 178 -0.63 23.43 18.90
C TYR A 178 -0.46 22.97 17.45
N ILE A 179 0.41 22.01 17.20
CA ILE A 179 0.61 21.45 15.87
C ILE A 179 -0.52 20.46 15.57
N GLY A 180 -1.32 20.76 14.55
CA GLY A 180 -2.31 19.85 14.00
C GLY A 180 -1.66 18.89 13.00
N THR A 181 -1.11 19.45 11.92
CA THR A 181 -0.40 18.67 10.90
C THR A 181 0.96 19.28 10.55
N LEU A 182 1.87 18.43 10.07
CA LEU A 182 3.20 18.80 9.63
C LEU A 182 3.47 18.19 8.26
N ARG A 183 4.08 18.96 7.36
CA ARG A 183 4.55 18.51 6.05
C ARG A 183 6.03 18.84 5.93
N MET A 184 6.80 17.89 5.42
CA MET A 184 8.23 18.06 5.10
C MET A 184 8.39 17.99 3.59
N TYR A 185 9.15 18.93 3.02
CA TYR A 185 9.51 18.94 1.60
C TYR A 185 8.32 18.72 0.67
N SER A 186 7.18 19.36 0.93
CA SER A 186 5.93 19.11 0.20
C SER A 186 5.94 19.53 -1.27
N TYR A 187 7.04 20.14 -1.71
CA TYR A 187 7.29 20.59 -3.08
C TYR A 187 8.50 19.90 -3.71
N MET A 188 8.98 18.79 -3.14
CA MET A 188 9.98 17.93 -3.80
C MET A 188 9.49 17.50 -5.18
N GLY A 189 10.27 17.83 -6.21
CA GLY A 189 9.95 17.51 -7.61
C GLY A 189 8.67 18.17 -8.14
N CYS A 190 8.22 19.27 -7.53
CA CYS A 190 7.04 19.99 -8.02
C CYS A 190 7.27 20.55 -9.44
N SER A 191 6.18 20.75 -10.18
CA SER A 191 6.21 21.32 -11.53
C SER A 191 5.11 22.38 -11.68
N TYR A 192 5.37 23.45 -12.43
CA TYR A 192 4.40 24.52 -12.67
C TYR A 192 3.59 24.21 -13.93
N LEU A 193 2.28 24.01 -13.78
CA LEU A 193 1.42 23.57 -14.88
C LEU A 193 2.09 22.39 -15.64
N ASP A 194 2.21 22.50 -16.96
CA ASP A 194 2.83 21.57 -17.89
C ASP A 194 4.27 21.94 -18.27
N ASP A 195 5.03 22.60 -17.39
CA ASP A 195 6.45 22.93 -17.63
C ASP A 195 7.38 21.71 -17.63
N LYS A 196 6.88 20.56 -17.17
CA LYS A 196 7.52 19.24 -17.18
C LYS A 196 6.59 18.19 -17.78
N GLU A 197 7.16 17.26 -18.54
CA GLU A 197 6.45 16.05 -18.96
C GLU A 197 6.60 14.97 -17.89
N GLY A 198 5.55 14.19 -17.64
CA GLY A 198 5.60 13.04 -16.74
C GLY A 198 4.34 12.88 -15.90
N TYR A 199 4.47 12.35 -14.68
CA TYR A 199 3.35 12.01 -13.82
C TYR A 199 3.69 11.97 -12.33
N MET A 200 2.65 12.02 -11.51
CA MET A 200 2.67 11.68 -10.09
C MET A 200 2.10 10.27 -9.87
N LEU A 201 2.77 9.48 -9.04
CA LEU A 201 2.32 8.17 -8.59
C LEU A 201 1.39 8.31 -7.37
N VAL A 202 0.21 7.71 -7.47
CA VAL A 202 -0.80 7.66 -6.41
C VAL A 202 -0.92 6.22 -5.88
N PRO A 203 -0.82 6.00 -4.55
CA PRO A 203 -0.96 4.67 -3.95
C PRO A 203 -2.44 4.27 -3.77
N ASP A 204 -3.23 4.38 -4.83
CA ASP A 204 -4.66 4.05 -4.84
C ASP A 204 -4.89 2.64 -5.41
N GLY A 205 -5.33 1.72 -4.56
CA GLY A 205 -5.46 0.30 -4.91
C GLY A 205 -4.11 -0.29 -5.34
N ASN A 206 -4.06 -0.85 -6.54
CA ASN A 206 -2.79 -1.35 -7.11
C ASN A 206 -1.85 -0.23 -7.58
N GLY A 207 -2.34 1.00 -7.75
CA GLY A 207 -1.59 2.17 -8.19
C GLY A 207 -2.28 2.95 -9.33
N ALA A 208 -2.17 4.28 -9.27
CA ALA A 208 -2.66 5.18 -10.31
C ALA A 208 -1.62 6.24 -10.69
N LEU A 209 -1.77 6.84 -11.86
CA LEU A 209 -0.97 7.97 -12.33
C LEU A 209 -1.84 9.20 -12.56
N ILE A 210 -1.30 10.35 -12.20
CA ILE A 210 -1.83 11.67 -12.58
C ILE A 210 -0.76 12.36 -13.42
N TYR A 211 -1.04 12.63 -14.70
CA TYR A 211 -0.12 13.32 -15.60
C TYR A 211 0.12 14.77 -15.17
N LEU A 212 1.33 15.27 -15.44
CA LEU A 212 1.75 16.63 -15.11
C LEU A 212 1.21 17.69 -16.09
N ASP A 213 0.38 17.30 -17.06
CA ASP A 213 -0.24 18.22 -18.01
C ASP A 213 -1.14 19.26 -17.31
N ASN A 214 -1.40 20.36 -18.01
CA ASN A 214 -2.18 21.46 -17.48
C ASN A 214 -3.64 21.03 -17.29
N LYS A 215 -4.10 21.00 -16.04
CA LYS A 215 -5.47 20.58 -15.70
C LYS A 215 -6.49 21.70 -15.88
N GLU A 216 -6.06 22.91 -16.24
CA GLU A 216 -6.91 24.08 -16.48
C GLU A 216 -7.79 24.47 -15.27
N GLY A 217 -7.35 24.13 -14.06
CA GLY A 217 -8.11 24.39 -12.83
C GLY A 217 -9.45 23.65 -12.73
N ARG A 218 -9.65 22.57 -13.50
CA ARG A 218 -10.94 21.85 -13.55
C ARG A 218 -11.28 21.06 -12.29
N TYR A 219 -10.28 20.81 -11.43
CA TYR A 219 -10.44 19.99 -10.23
C TYR A 219 -10.55 20.85 -8.97
N ALA A 220 -11.53 20.53 -8.12
CA ALA A 220 -11.73 21.22 -6.85
C ALA A 220 -10.86 20.66 -5.70
N SER A 221 -10.38 19.43 -5.83
CA SER A 221 -9.59 18.71 -4.82
C SER A 221 -8.62 17.73 -5.49
N GLY A 222 -7.53 17.41 -4.80
CA GLY A 222 -6.62 16.32 -5.16
C GLY A 222 -6.95 15.02 -4.43
N TYR A 223 -6.06 14.05 -4.54
CA TYR A 223 -6.12 12.78 -3.81
C TYR A 223 -5.59 12.95 -2.38
N SER A 224 -6.24 12.33 -1.40
CA SER A 224 -5.77 12.29 -0.01
C SER A 224 -6.14 10.95 0.63
N GLY A 225 -5.21 10.01 0.66
CA GLY A 225 -5.38 8.70 1.29
C GLY A 225 -4.69 8.63 2.65
N VAL A 226 -5.39 8.19 3.71
CA VAL A 226 -4.76 7.88 5.00
C VAL A 226 -4.00 6.57 4.86
N ILE A 227 -2.71 6.57 5.19
CA ILE A 227 -1.88 5.36 5.14
C ILE A 227 -2.49 4.32 6.09
N TYR A 228 -2.70 3.09 5.60
CA TYR A 228 -3.35 1.99 6.33
C TYR A 228 -4.83 2.25 6.68
N GLY A 229 -5.55 3.00 5.83
CA GLY A 229 -6.99 3.14 5.92
C GLY A 229 -7.50 4.15 6.95
N LYS A 230 -8.83 4.34 6.98
CA LYS A 230 -9.53 5.32 7.82
C LYS A 230 -9.31 5.06 9.32
N ASP A 231 -9.46 6.10 10.15
CA ASP A 231 -9.34 5.98 11.61
C ASP A 231 -10.73 6.07 12.27
N VAL A 232 -11.36 4.92 12.49
CA VAL A 232 -12.69 4.80 13.11
C VAL A 232 -12.80 5.45 14.50
N GLY A 233 -11.65 5.70 15.15
CA GLY A 233 -11.57 6.43 16.41
C GLY A 233 -12.07 7.87 16.33
N PHE A 234 -11.99 8.47 15.15
CA PHE A 234 -12.37 9.87 14.86
C PHE A 234 -13.54 10.00 13.90
N GLU A 235 -14.04 8.90 13.36
CA GLU A 235 -15.16 8.96 12.43
C GLU A 235 -16.41 9.50 13.10
N GLU A 236 -17.05 10.45 12.43
CA GLU A 236 -18.38 10.89 12.80
C GLU A 236 -19.38 9.96 12.12
N SER A 237 -20.48 9.65 12.81
CA SER A 237 -21.60 8.94 12.20
C SER A 237 -22.12 9.79 11.04
N GLN A 238 -21.75 9.41 9.82
CA GLN A 238 -22.29 10.01 8.62
C GLN A 238 -23.63 9.37 8.31
N ALA A 239 -24.57 10.16 7.80
CA ALA A 239 -25.76 9.62 7.17
C ALA A 239 -25.31 9.03 5.83
N GLU A 240 -25.15 7.72 5.76
CA GLU A 240 -24.89 7.04 4.49
C GLU A 240 -26.00 7.39 3.50
N THR A 241 -25.63 7.74 2.28
CA THR A 241 -26.61 7.96 1.21
C THR A 241 -27.00 6.60 0.66
N LEU A 242 -27.98 5.99 1.30
CA LEU A 242 -28.51 4.70 0.90
C LEU A 242 -29.59 4.88 -0.18
N LEU A 243 -29.56 4.06 -1.21
CA LEU A 243 -30.67 3.91 -2.14
C LEU A 243 -31.86 3.27 -1.39
N TRP A 244 -32.99 3.99 -1.37
CA TRP A 244 -34.22 3.60 -0.64
C TRP A 244 -34.01 3.33 0.86
N ASP A 245 -33.09 4.07 1.50
CA ASP A 245 -32.74 3.92 2.92
C ASP A 245 -32.28 2.50 3.31
N LYS A 246 -31.84 1.69 2.32
CA LYS A 246 -31.56 0.27 2.52
C LYS A 246 -30.28 -0.21 1.85
N TYR A 247 -29.96 0.28 0.66
CA TYR A 247 -28.84 -0.25 -0.12
C TYR A 247 -27.72 0.78 -0.23
N ASN A 248 -26.54 0.44 0.28
CA ASN A 248 -25.35 1.22 -0.02
C ASN A 248 -25.02 1.03 -1.52
N THR A 249 -24.89 2.14 -2.24
CA THR A 249 -24.55 2.15 -3.68
C THR A 249 -23.22 2.87 -3.96
N ILE A 250 -22.53 3.25 -2.88
CA ILE A 250 -21.23 3.90 -2.93
C ILE A 250 -20.19 2.80 -2.70
N THR A 251 -19.33 2.58 -3.68
CA THR A 251 -18.13 1.78 -3.50
C THR A 251 -17.15 2.56 -2.63
N ASP A 252 -16.58 1.92 -1.62
CA ASP A 252 -15.51 2.52 -0.83
C ASP A 252 -14.28 2.80 -1.70
N SER A 253 -13.51 3.82 -1.31
CA SER A 253 -12.22 4.09 -1.92
C SER A 253 -11.22 3.01 -1.56
N GLU A 254 -10.37 2.65 -2.50
CA GLU A 254 -9.24 1.76 -2.29
C GLU A 254 -8.31 2.25 -1.18
N GLN A 255 -7.73 1.31 -0.44
CA GLN A 255 -6.86 1.60 0.70
C GLN A 255 -5.41 1.84 0.26
N VAL A 256 -4.74 2.77 0.97
CA VAL A 256 -3.29 2.96 0.89
C VAL A 256 -2.60 1.86 1.70
N PHE A 257 -2.28 0.73 1.05
CA PHE A 257 -1.60 -0.42 1.69
C PHE A 257 -0.12 -0.18 1.98
N ALA A 258 0.53 0.67 1.19
CA ALA A 258 1.95 0.99 1.30
C ALA A 258 2.17 2.51 1.43
N PRO A 259 3.09 2.95 2.30
CA PRO A 259 3.34 4.36 2.64
C PRO A 259 4.15 5.12 1.56
N ILE A 260 3.74 5.03 0.29
CA ILE A 260 4.53 5.50 -0.86
C ILE A 260 3.83 6.56 -1.72
N TYR A 261 4.62 7.34 -2.44
CA TYR A 261 4.20 8.28 -3.49
C TYR A 261 5.39 8.63 -4.38
N GLY A 262 5.20 9.29 -5.52
CA GLY A 262 6.35 9.67 -6.35
C GLY A 262 6.01 10.67 -7.44
N ILE A 263 7.05 11.25 -8.04
CA ILE A 263 6.94 12.11 -9.22
C ILE A 263 8.05 11.72 -10.20
N ALA A 264 7.70 11.59 -11.47
CA ALA A 264 8.64 11.40 -12.57
C ALA A 264 8.57 12.60 -13.51
N HIS A 265 9.73 13.20 -13.82
CA HIS A 265 9.94 14.15 -14.90
C HIS A 265 10.59 13.38 -16.05
N THR A 266 9.77 12.93 -16.99
CA THR A 266 10.20 12.01 -18.05
C THR A 266 11.08 12.68 -19.10
N ASP A 267 10.92 14.00 -19.29
CA ASP A 267 11.76 14.83 -20.16
C ASP A 267 13.17 15.05 -19.58
N ASP A 268 13.28 15.12 -18.25
CA ASP A 268 14.56 15.21 -17.54
C ASP A 268 15.19 13.85 -17.24
N GLU A 269 14.48 12.75 -17.54
CA GLU A 269 14.86 11.38 -17.15
C GLU A 269 15.24 11.31 -15.65
N MET A 270 14.45 11.97 -14.79
CA MET A 270 14.66 12.00 -13.35
C MET A 270 13.34 11.80 -12.61
N ALA A 271 13.35 10.96 -11.59
CA ALA A 271 12.17 10.69 -10.77
C ALA A 271 12.55 10.53 -9.29
N PHE A 272 11.56 10.54 -8.41
CA PHE A 272 11.73 10.08 -7.04
C PHE A 272 10.56 9.23 -6.57
N LEU A 273 10.86 8.27 -5.68
CA LEU A 273 9.92 7.56 -4.83
C LEU A 273 10.05 8.08 -3.40
N GLY A 274 8.98 8.64 -2.85
CA GLY A 274 8.83 9.00 -1.45
C GLY A 274 8.32 7.81 -0.64
N ILE A 275 9.02 7.45 0.43
CA ILE A 275 8.65 6.38 1.39
C ILE A 275 8.54 7.01 2.78
N VAL A 276 7.38 6.89 3.44
CA VAL A 276 7.19 7.38 4.81
C VAL A 276 7.68 6.33 5.81
N GLU A 277 8.94 6.42 6.25
CA GLU A 277 9.58 5.39 7.08
C GLU A 277 9.19 5.44 8.57
N LYS A 278 8.79 6.62 9.08
CA LYS A 278 8.39 6.85 10.46
C LYS A 278 7.22 7.82 10.53
N GLY A 279 6.24 7.55 11.39
CA GLY A 279 5.03 8.36 11.53
C GLY A 279 3.90 7.97 10.57
N GLN A 280 4.11 6.94 9.75
CA GLN A 280 3.17 6.45 8.74
C GLN A 280 1.80 6.05 9.31
N GLU A 281 1.76 5.55 10.56
CA GLU A 281 0.54 5.15 11.25
C GLU A 281 -0.43 6.32 11.45
N ARG A 282 0.05 7.56 11.40
CA ARG A 282 -0.76 8.78 11.47
C ARG A 282 -0.34 9.78 10.40
N ALA A 283 -0.17 9.32 9.16
CA ALA A 283 0.05 10.18 8.00
C ALA A 283 -0.95 9.90 6.88
N SER A 284 -1.13 10.89 6.01
CA SER A 284 -1.79 10.73 4.72
C SER A 284 -0.81 10.99 3.58
N ILE A 285 -1.08 10.39 2.43
CA ILE A 285 -0.46 10.74 1.16
C ILE A 285 -1.40 11.69 0.43
N ASP A 286 -0.90 12.88 0.12
CA ASP A 286 -1.62 13.93 -0.58
C ASP A 286 -0.99 14.12 -1.96
N VAL A 287 -1.77 13.90 -3.03
CA VAL A 287 -1.34 14.13 -4.43
C VAL A 287 -2.25 15.19 -5.06
N MET A 288 -1.67 16.34 -5.37
CA MET A 288 -2.38 17.56 -5.73
C MET A 288 -1.95 17.99 -7.14
N PRO A 289 -2.80 17.78 -8.16
CA PRO A 289 -2.53 18.31 -9.50
C PRO A 289 -2.58 19.84 -9.54
N ASN A 290 -1.94 20.43 -10.55
CA ASN A 290 -1.97 21.87 -10.79
C ASN A 290 -3.42 22.40 -10.88
N GLY A 291 -3.64 23.58 -10.33
CA GLY A 291 -4.96 24.21 -10.21
C GLY A 291 -5.73 23.81 -8.93
N VAL A 292 -5.31 22.75 -8.22
CA VAL A 292 -5.85 22.45 -6.89
C VAL A 292 -5.17 23.33 -5.85
N SER A 293 -5.87 24.40 -5.48
CA SER A 293 -5.42 25.51 -4.61
C SER A 293 -4.31 26.40 -5.18
N VAL A 294 -3.33 25.82 -5.90
CA VAL A 294 -2.21 26.51 -6.56
C VAL A 294 -1.88 25.83 -7.90
N ASP A 295 -1.25 26.56 -8.81
CA ASP A 295 -0.90 26.13 -10.19
C ASP A 295 0.33 25.18 -10.25
N TYR A 296 0.55 24.38 -9.20
CA TYR A 296 1.68 23.43 -9.08
C TYR A 296 1.21 21.98 -8.88
N ASN A 297 1.80 21.06 -9.63
CA ASN A 297 1.73 19.62 -9.35
C ASN A 297 2.63 19.29 -8.16
N ARG A 298 2.12 18.54 -7.18
CA ARG A 298 2.86 18.17 -5.97
C ARG A 298 2.31 16.91 -5.32
N ALA A 299 3.18 16.08 -4.77
CA ALA A 299 2.84 14.90 -4.01
C ALA A 299 3.67 14.88 -2.72
N TYR A 300 3.04 14.60 -1.57
CA TYR A 300 3.74 14.63 -0.28
C TYR A 300 3.02 13.84 0.81
N ALA A 301 3.77 13.52 1.87
CA ALA A 301 3.21 12.99 3.11
C ALA A 301 2.80 14.14 4.06
N ARG A 302 1.63 13.99 4.68
CA ARG A 302 1.12 14.90 5.71
C ARG A 302 0.96 14.13 7.03
N PHE A 303 1.80 14.47 8.00
CA PHE A 303 1.79 13.89 9.34
C PHE A 303 0.75 14.57 10.21
N VAL A 304 -0.01 13.79 10.97
CA VAL A 304 -1.10 14.27 11.84
C VAL A 304 -0.72 14.11 13.31
N LEU A 305 -0.30 15.21 13.93
CA LEU A 305 0.11 15.26 15.32
C LEU A 305 -1.09 15.44 16.26
N ARG A 306 -2.06 16.28 15.89
CA ARG A 306 -3.34 16.45 16.60
C ARG A 306 -4.48 16.61 15.61
N ARG A 307 -5.61 15.99 15.92
CA ARG A 307 -6.89 16.15 15.24
C ARG A 307 -7.85 16.96 16.10
N THR A 308 -8.68 17.74 15.43
CA THR A 308 -9.94 18.25 15.99
C THR A 308 -11.04 17.22 15.84
N TYR A 309 -11.97 17.17 16.79
CA TYR A 309 -13.13 16.27 16.73
C TYR A 309 -14.32 16.86 17.49
N ASN A 310 -15.52 16.36 17.19
CA ASN A 310 -16.73 16.78 17.87
C ASN A 310 -16.99 15.91 19.12
N GLN A 311 -16.90 16.53 20.30
CA GLN A 311 -17.25 15.92 21.58
C GLN A 311 -18.73 16.18 21.88
N PRO A 312 -19.60 15.15 21.94
CA PRO A 312 -20.99 15.33 22.31
C PRO A 312 -21.12 15.82 23.76
N THR A 313 -22.06 16.76 23.99
CA THR A 313 -22.32 17.32 25.33
C THR A 313 -23.19 16.43 26.22
N SER A 314 -23.85 15.42 25.63
CA SER A 314 -24.59 14.36 26.32
C SER A 314 -24.44 13.04 25.57
N VAL A 315 -24.49 11.93 26.30
CA VAL A 315 -24.39 10.56 25.76
C VAL A 315 -25.59 10.23 24.85
N ASN A 316 -26.74 10.89 25.05
CA ASN A 316 -28.02 10.57 24.42
C ASN A 316 -28.68 11.72 23.63
N SER A 317 -28.02 12.86 23.39
CA SER A 317 -28.62 13.96 22.59
C SER A 317 -27.97 14.15 21.23
N THR A 318 -28.81 14.45 20.24
CA THR A 318 -28.44 15.01 18.92
C THR A 318 -28.26 16.53 18.94
N SER A 319 -28.56 17.19 20.08
CA SER A 319 -28.38 18.63 20.25
C SER A 319 -27.08 18.96 20.98
N GLY A 320 -26.14 19.59 20.27
CA GLY A 320 -24.93 20.22 20.80
C GLY A 320 -23.69 19.32 20.92
N SER A 321 -22.67 19.60 20.11
CA SER A 321 -21.29 19.12 20.26
C SER A 321 -20.35 20.28 20.58
N LEU A 322 -19.29 20.00 21.32
CA LEU A 322 -18.14 20.89 21.47
C LEU A 322 -17.09 20.46 20.45
N HIS A 323 -16.71 21.37 19.56
CA HIS A 323 -15.56 21.15 18.71
C HIS A 323 -14.30 21.33 19.56
N VAL A 324 -13.53 20.25 19.73
CA VAL A 324 -12.35 20.18 20.60
C VAL A 324 -11.18 19.58 19.81
N TYR A 325 -9.99 19.54 20.40
CA TYR A 325 -8.82 18.89 19.85
C TYR A 325 -8.26 17.87 20.84
N GLU A 326 -7.40 16.97 20.36
CA GLU A 326 -6.70 16.01 21.22
C GLU A 326 -5.84 16.75 22.26
N ASP A 327 -6.05 16.44 23.55
CA ASP A 327 -5.31 17.05 24.67
C ASP A 327 -3.80 16.82 24.59
N ASP A 328 -3.38 15.72 23.96
CA ASP A 328 -1.99 15.34 23.73
C ASP A 328 -1.75 15.00 22.26
N ARG A 329 -0.55 15.30 21.76
CA ARG A 329 -0.16 15.00 20.37
C ARG A 329 0.25 13.54 20.23
N SER A 330 0.36 13.06 19.00
CA SER A 330 1.09 11.81 18.75
C SER A 330 2.58 12.00 19.03
N HIS A 331 3.18 10.97 19.61
CA HIS A 331 4.60 10.92 19.94
C HIS A 331 5.31 9.89 19.06
N SER A 332 5.98 10.35 18.00
CA SER A 332 6.65 9.50 17.02
C SER A 332 7.63 10.32 16.19
N ASP A 333 8.74 9.71 15.80
CA ASP A 333 9.58 10.29 14.76
C ASP A 333 8.77 10.46 13.47
N LEU A 334 9.05 11.52 12.74
CA LEU A 334 8.48 11.77 11.42
C LEU A 334 9.61 11.63 10.41
N GLN A 335 9.47 10.76 9.42
CA GLN A 335 10.56 10.51 8.47
C GLN A 335 10.03 10.21 7.08
N VAL A 336 10.64 10.83 6.08
CA VAL A 336 10.44 10.54 4.66
C VAL A 336 11.79 10.27 4.01
N ARG A 337 11.89 9.16 3.30
CA ARG A 337 12.98 8.87 2.37
C ARG A 337 12.56 9.21 0.95
N PHE A 338 13.40 9.93 0.24
CA PHE A 338 13.29 10.20 -1.19
C PHE A 338 14.35 9.39 -1.92
N VAL A 339 13.94 8.33 -2.61
CA VAL A 339 14.82 7.52 -3.47
C VAL A 339 14.80 8.15 -4.86
N PHE A 340 15.93 8.68 -5.33
CA PHE A 340 16.02 9.27 -6.66
C PHE A 340 16.39 8.23 -7.70
N LEU A 341 15.80 8.39 -8.88
CA LEU A 341 15.93 7.50 -10.03
C LEU A 341 16.29 8.32 -11.26
N SER A 342 17.10 7.76 -12.16
CA SER A 342 17.54 8.45 -13.37
C SER A 342 17.58 7.55 -14.60
N GLY A 343 17.57 8.19 -15.77
CA GLY A 343 17.54 7.50 -17.05
C GLY A 343 16.24 6.71 -17.22
N LYS A 344 16.36 5.46 -17.69
CA LYS A 344 15.20 4.56 -17.88
C LYS A 344 14.50 4.16 -16.57
N GLU A 345 15.21 4.21 -15.44
CA GLU A 345 14.65 3.93 -14.13
C GLU A 345 13.82 5.10 -13.59
N ALA A 346 13.87 6.28 -14.22
CA ALA A 346 13.01 7.42 -13.90
C ALA A 346 11.56 7.18 -14.37
N SER A 347 10.98 6.09 -13.93
CA SER A 347 9.65 5.61 -14.31
C SER A 347 8.92 5.00 -13.09
N TYR A 348 7.62 4.76 -13.18
CA TYR A 348 6.88 4.08 -12.09
C TYR A 348 7.32 2.62 -11.96
N ALA A 349 7.82 2.01 -13.05
CA ALA A 349 8.44 0.70 -13.01
C ALA A 349 9.75 0.72 -12.20
N GLY A 350 10.61 1.72 -12.44
CA GLY A 350 11.82 1.92 -11.64
C GLY A 350 11.51 2.22 -10.16
N MET A 351 10.45 2.99 -9.89
CA MET A 351 9.94 3.20 -8.52
C MET A 351 9.50 1.90 -7.86
N ALA A 352 8.75 1.03 -8.57
CA ALA A 352 8.33 -0.26 -8.04
C ALA A 352 9.52 -1.19 -7.78
N ASN A 353 10.51 -1.21 -8.67
CA ASN A 353 11.76 -1.96 -8.50
C ASN A 353 12.52 -1.48 -7.26
N ALA A 354 12.72 -0.17 -7.13
CA ALA A 354 13.42 0.43 -5.99
C ALA A 354 12.70 0.16 -4.66
N TYR A 355 11.35 0.20 -4.65
CA TYR A 355 10.59 -0.10 -3.45
C TYR A 355 10.69 -1.57 -3.06
N ARG A 356 10.62 -2.49 -4.02
CA ARG A 356 10.81 -3.92 -3.76
C ARG A 356 12.19 -4.19 -3.15
N ASP A 357 13.23 -3.59 -3.72
CA ASP A 357 14.61 -3.76 -3.23
C ASP A 357 14.74 -3.19 -1.81
N TYR A 358 14.16 -2.00 -1.55
CA TYR A 358 14.08 -1.41 -0.21
C TYR A 358 13.41 -2.36 0.81
N LEU A 359 12.23 -2.90 0.49
CA LEU A 359 11.49 -3.80 1.39
C LEU A 359 12.29 -5.07 1.71
N ILE A 360 13.04 -5.60 0.74
CA ILE A 360 13.87 -6.80 0.91
C ILE A 360 15.10 -6.47 1.77
N ASP A 361 15.80 -5.38 1.45
CA ASP A 361 17.05 -4.98 2.13
C ASP A 361 16.79 -4.60 3.60
N GLU A 362 15.67 -3.93 3.89
CA GLU A 362 15.23 -3.61 5.25
C GLU A 362 14.58 -4.81 5.97
N GLY A 363 14.40 -5.94 5.29
CA GLY A 363 13.80 -7.15 5.85
C GLY A 363 12.32 -6.98 6.24
N GLN A 364 11.63 -6.05 5.59
CA GLN A 364 10.19 -5.79 5.71
C GLN A 364 9.35 -6.78 4.90
N ILE A 365 9.95 -7.43 3.90
CA ILE A 365 9.34 -8.56 3.19
C ILE A 365 10.29 -9.77 3.16
N LYS A 366 9.72 -10.97 3.12
CA LYS A 366 10.46 -12.21 2.91
C LYS A 366 9.89 -12.93 1.70
N LYS A 367 10.79 -13.49 0.88
CA LYS A 367 10.37 -14.33 -0.25
C LYS A 367 9.61 -15.56 0.27
N ALA A 368 8.35 -15.67 -0.14
CA ALA A 368 7.47 -16.82 0.11
C ALA A 368 7.58 -17.84 -1.04
N ASP A 369 6.85 -18.96 -0.92
CA ASP A 369 6.65 -19.84 -2.07
C ASP A 369 5.73 -19.14 -3.08
N THR A 370 6.23 -18.91 -4.29
CA THR A 370 5.48 -18.21 -5.35
C THR A 370 4.83 -19.17 -6.34
N SER A 371 4.83 -20.46 -6.03
CA SER A 371 4.21 -21.50 -6.86
C SER A 371 2.73 -21.19 -7.15
N TYR A 372 2.32 -21.45 -8.38
CA TYR A 372 0.95 -21.19 -8.82
C TYR A 372 -0.04 -22.12 -8.12
N ARG A 373 -1.09 -21.55 -7.57
CA ARG A 373 -2.28 -22.26 -7.10
C ARG A 373 -3.50 -21.47 -7.53
N THR A 374 -4.58 -22.16 -7.86
CA THR A 374 -5.88 -21.53 -8.07
C THR A 374 -6.57 -21.40 -6.72
N ARG A 375 -6.98 -20.19 -6.33
CA ARG A 375 -7.69 -19.99 -5.05
C ARG A 375 -9.18 -20.29 -5.22
N VAL A 376 -9.66 -21.27 -4.46
CA VAL A 376 -11.07 -21.69 -4.42
C VAL A 376 -11.51 -21.71 -2.97
N ASP A 377 -12.13 -20.63 -2.53
CA ASP A 377 -12.62 -20.47 -1.17
C ASP A 377 -14.01 -21.09 -1.03
N PHE A 378 -14.33 -21.60 0.16
CA PHE A 378 -15.63 -22.20 0.45
C PHE A 378 -16.37 -21.44 1.52
N LEU A 379 -17.69 -21.27 1.36
CA LEU A 379 -18.58 -20.93 2.46
C LEU A 379 -19.17 -22.22 3.06
N GLY A 380 -18.91 -22.44 4.34
CA GLY A 380 -19.36 -23.60 5.10
C GLY A 380 -20.80 -23.46 5.58
N THR A 381 -20.97 -22.75 6.69
CA THR A 381 -22.29 -22.51 7.29
C THR A 381 -22.52 -21.03 7.51
N GLU A 382 -23.75 -20.61 7.21
CA GLU A 382 -24.34 -19.33 7.56
C GLU A 382 -25.52 -19.49 8.53
N ARG A 383 -26.09 -18.37 8.96
CA ARG A 383 -27.25 -18.33 9.85
C ARG A 383 -28.38 -17.55 9.21
N GLU A 384 -29.61 -18.04 9.37
CA GLU A 384 -30.83 -17.29 9.08
C GLU A 384 -31.73 -17.19 10.32
N ASN A 385 -32.59 -16.18 10.34
CA ASN A 385 -33.53 -15.97 11.45
C ASN A 385 -34.59 -17.09 11.50
N TRP A 386 -34.82 -17.64 12.69
CA TRP A 386 -35.89 -18.60 12.95
C TRP A 386 -36.60 -18.31 14.28
N LEU A 387 -37.83 -17.79 14.21
CA LEU A 387 -38.68 -17.43 15.35
C LEU A 387 -37.95 -16.55 16.40
N LEU A 388 -37.32 -17.17 17.40
CA LEU A 388 -36.61 -16.54 18.53
C LEU A 388 -35.11 -16.89 18.59
N SER A 389 -34.57 -17.53 17.55
CA SER A 389 -33.16 -17.90 17.43
C SER A 389 -32.70 -17.84 15.98
N THR A 390 -31.51 -18.33 15.70
CA THR A 390 -31.02 -18.57 14.33
C THR A 390 -30.97 -20.07 14.03
N THR A 391 -31.05 -20.45 12.76
CA THR A 391 -30.90 -21.83 12.26
C THR A 391 -29.74 -21.88 11.26
N PRO A 392 -28.99 -23.00 11.14
CA PRO A 392 -27.87 -23.06 10.21
C PRO A 392 -28.38 -23.18 8.77
N VAL A 393 -27.72 -22.46 7.86
CA VAL A 393 -27.82 -22.61 6.41
C VAL A 393 -26.49 -23.19 5.94
N VAL A 394 -26.49 -24.46 5.56
CA VAL A 394 -25.26 -25.19 5.17
C VAL A 394 -25.08 -25.01 3.67
N MET A 395 -23.94 -24.45 3.27
CA MET A 395 -23.64 -24.18 1.86
C MET A 395 -22.62 -25.16 1.28
N THR A 396 -21.63 -25.57 2.06
CA THR A 396 -20.58 -26.52 1.65
C THR A 396 -20.08 -27.28 2.86
N THR A 397 -20.25 -28.59 2.90
CA THR A 397 -19.66 -29.44 3.96
C THR A 397 -18.19 -29.76 3.65
N ALA A 398 -17.44 -30.31 4.62
CA ALA A 398 -16.07 -30.76 4.36
C ALA A 398 -16.01 -31.89 3.31
N GLU A 399 -17.06 -32.71 3.23
CA GLU A 399 -17.19 -33.76 2.22
C GLU A 399 -17.46 -33.16 0.84
N ASP A 400 -18.34 -32.16 0.73
CA ASP A 400 -18.58 -31.46 -0.53
C ASP A 400 -17.31 -30.80 -1.06
N ALA A 401 -16.53 -30.17 -0.17
CA ALA A 401 -15.24 -29.57 -0.52
C ALA A 401 -14.27 -30.61 -1.09
N ARG A 402 -14.21 -31.81 -0.49
CA ARG A 402 -13.40 -32.94 -0.98
C ARG A 402 -13.87 -33.44 -2.35
N GLU A 403 -15.19 -33.51 -2.58
CA GLU A 403 -15.74 -33.87 -3.89
C GLU A 403 -15.39 -32.83 -4.96
N ILE A 404 -15.52 -31.54 -4.64
CA ILE A 404 -15.16 -30.43 -5.52
C ILE A 404 -13.67 -30.49 -5.88
N TYR A 405 -12.79 -30.71 -4.90
CA TYR A 405 -11.36 -30.90 -5.12
C TYR A 405 -11.07 -32.05 -6.09
N SER A 406 -11.68 -33.20 -5.86
CA SER A 406 -11.52 -34.38 -6.72
C SER A 406 -11.95 -34.11 -8.17
N ASP A 407 -13.08 -33.41 -8.34
CA ASP A 407 -13.63 -33.09 -9.65
C ASP A 407 -12.81 -32.03 -10.40
N LEU A 408 -12.30 -31.01 -9.69
CA LEU A 408 -11.38 -30.01 -10.25
C LEU A 408 -10.05 -30.65 -10.67
N LYS A 409 -9.47 -31.52 -9.86
CA LYS A 409 -8.24 -32.25 -10.19
C LYS A 409 -8.41 -33.17 -11.40
N GLN A 410 -9.53 -33.90 -11.47
CA GLN A 410 -9.88 -34.70 -12.65
C GLN A 410 -10.05 -33.84 -13.91
N SER A 411 -10.37 -32.56 -13.73
CA SER A 411 -10.53 -31.58 -14.82
C SER A 411 -9.24 -30.82 -15.14
N GLY A 412 -8.11 -31.12 -14.48
CA GLY A 412 -6.79 -30.55 -14.78
C GLY A 412 -6.31 -29.42 -13.85
N VAL A 413 -7.10 -29.02 -12.86
CA VAL A 413 -6.71 -28.01 -11.86
C VAL A 413 -5.93 -28.70 -10.75
N GLU A 414 -4.60 -28.64 -10.81
CA GLU A 414 -3.72 -29.53 -10.03
C GLU A 414 -3.46 -29.07 -8.60
N ASN A 415 -3.29 -27.75 -8.36
CA ASN A 415 -2.89 -27.19 -7.08
C ASN A 415 -3.89 -26.13 -6.63
N LEU A 416 -4.50 -26.34 -5.46
CA LEU A 416 -5.49 -25.46 -4.88
C LEU A 416 -4.95 -24.76 -3.63
N LEU A 417 -5.39 -23.53 -3.44
CA LEU A 417 -5.37 -22.82 -2.17
C LEU A 417 -6.82 -22.52 -1.81
N THR A 418 -7.22 -22.74 -0.56
CA THR A 418 -8.60 -22.51 -0.10
C THR A 418 -8.58 -21.78 1.21
N VAL A 419 -9.37 -20.72 1.32
CA VAL A 419 -9.84 -20.21 2.61
C VAL A 419 -11.23 -20.78 2.86
N TYR A 420 -11.36 -21.60 3.90
CA TYR A 420 -12.67 -22.11 4.31
C TYR A 420 -13.30 -21.11 5.28
N LYS A 421 -14.31 -20.37 4.81
CA LYS A 421 -15.11 -19.39 5.56
C LYS A 421 -16.34 -20.07 6.18
N GLY A 422 -16.78 -19.63 7.35
CA GLY A 422 -17.96 -20.20 8.03
C GLY A 422 -17.81 -21.66 8.46
N TRP A 423 -16.56 -22.13 8.64
CA TRP A 423 -16.25 -23.49 9.08
C TRP A 423 -16.61 -23.73 10.56
N GLN A 424 -16.59 -22.67 11.36
CA GLN A 424 -16.75 -22.73 12.81
C GLN A 424 -18.19 -23.00 13.23
N LYS A 425 -18.36 -23.59 14.42
CA LYS A 425 -19.69 -23.77 15.02
C LYS A 425 -20.42 -22.43 15.10
N GLY A 426 -21.65 -22.39 14.59
CA GLY A 426 -22.49 -21.19 14.54
C GLY A 426 -22.31 -20.36 13.28
N GLY A 427 -21.52 -20.81 12.31
CA GLY A 427 -21.35 -20.17 11.01
C GLY A 427 -20.48 -18.93 11.02
N LEU A 428 -20.35 -18.31 9.83
CA LEU A 428 -19.41 -17.24 9.51
C LEU A 428 -19.39 -16.08 10.53
N TYR A 429 -20.57 -15.62 10.96
CA TYR A 429 -20.71 -14.45 11.83
C TYR A 429 -20.85 -14.78 13.33
N ASN A 430 -20.64 -16.02 13.76
CA ASN A 430 -20.47 -16.33 15.18
C ASN A 430 -19.06 -15.94 15.66
N LEU A 431 -18.85 -14.63 15.81
CA LEU A 431 -17.57 -14.01 16.13
C LEU A 431 -17.53 -13.51 17.58
N PRO A 432 -16.36 -13.55 18.25
CA PRO A 432 -15.06 -13.93 17.72
C PRO A 432 -14.75 -15.43 17.77
N ILE A 433 -13.89 -15.91 16.87
CA ILE A 433 -13.42 -17.29 16.84
C ILE A 433 -12.26 -17.48 17.82
N ASN A 434 -12.46 -18.31 18.85
CA ASN A 434 -11.49 -18.49 19.94
C ASN A 434 -11.08 -19.93 20.22
N LYS A 435 -11.51 -20.87 19.37
CA LYS A 435 -11.20 -22.30 19.49
C LYS A 435 -11.43 -23.02 18.15
N TYR A 436 -10.67 -24.07 17.90
CA TYR A 436 -10.90 -24.99 16.80
C TYR A 436 -12.11 -25.87 17.09
N LYS A 437 -13.29 -25.39 16.66
CA LYS A 437 -14.57 -26.10 16.79
C LYS A 437 -15.40 -25.87 15.54
N ALA A 438 -15.32 -26.82 14.62
CA ALA A 438 -16.11 -26.83 13.40
C ALA A 438 -17.60 -27.06 13.70
N ASP A 439 -18.47 -26.58 12.82
CA ASP A 439 -19.90 -26.83 12.91
C ASP A 439 -20.19 -28.32 12.69
N SER A 440 -21.14 -28.89 13.44
CA SER A 440 -21.52 -30.29 13.26
C SER A 440 -22.17 -30.54 11.91
N GLU A 441 -22.86 -29.53 11.36
CA GLU A 441 -23.57 -29.64 10.09
C GLU A 441 -22.62 -29.73 8.88
N ILE A 442 -21.36 -29.29 9.02
CA ILE A 442 -20.32 -29.49 7.99
C ILE A 442 -19.50 -30.77 8.20
N GLY A 443 -19.86 -31.60 9.19
CA GLY A 443 -19.15 -32.83 9.57
C GLY A 443 -18.27 -32.72 10.83
N GLY A 444 -18.20 -31.55 11.46
CA GLY A 444 -17.45 -31.32 12.69
C GLY A 444 -15.93 -31.44 12.54
N ASN A 445 -15.21 -31.39 13.67
CA ASN A 445 -13.75 -31.36 13.66
C ASN A 445 -13.12 -32.56 12.95
N SER A 446 -13.76 -33.73 12.97
CA SER A 446 -13.19 -34.95 12.36
C SER A 446 -13.13 -34.81 10.85
N ALA A 447 -14.28 -34.50 10.21
CA ALA A 447 -14.35 -34.39 8.76
C ALA A 447 -13.51 -33.20 8.25
N LEU A 448 -13.53 -32.07 8.97
CA LEU A 448 -12.71 -30.91 8.59
C LEU A 448 -11.21 -31.21 8.69
N THR A 449 -10.74 -31.85 9.77
CA THR A 449 -9.33 -32.23 9.90
C THR A 449 -8.93 -33.22 8.82
N GLU A 450 -9.75 -34.23 8.54
CA GLU A 450 -9.49 -35.20 7.47
C GLU A 450 -9.40 -34.55 6.09
N PHE A 451 -10.29 -33.59 5.78
CA PHE A 451 -10.23 -32.82 4.54
C PHE A 451 -8.90 -32.06 4.42
N ILE A 452 -8.49 -31.34 5.47
CA ILE A 452 -7.25 -30.55 5.47
C ILE A 452 -6.02 -31.45 5.32
N GLU A 453 -5.96 -32.57 6.05
CA GLU A 453 -4.86 -33.54 5.96
C GLU A 453 -4.79 -34.15 4.55
N LYS A 454 -5.93 -34.58 3.98
CA LYS A 454 -5.96 -35.16 2.63
C LYS A 454 -5.58 -34.16 1.54
N ALA A 455 -6.03 -32.92 1.66
CA ALA A 455 -5.66 -31.83 0.76
C ALA A 455 -4.15 -31.59 0.80
N SER A 456 -3.56 -31.53 2.00
CA SER A 456 -2.12 -31.40 2.21
C SER A 456 -1.33 -32.56 1.61
N ASP A 457 -1.78 -33.81 1.79
CA ASP A 457 -1.16 -35.00 1.18
C ASP A 457 -1.14 -34.94 -0.36
N ASP A 458 -2.14 -34.30 -0.96
CA ASP A 458 -2.24 -34.10 -2.41
C ASP A 458 -1.60 -32.78 -2.88
N GLY A 459 -0.89 -32.06 -2.01
CA GLY A 459 -0.15 -30.84 -2.31
C GLY A 459 -0.95 -29.54 -2.27
N ASP A 460 -2.22 -29.56 -1.87
CA ASP A 460 -3.09 -28.38 -1.73
C ASP A 460 -2.97 -27.72 -0.36
N GLU A 461 -3.43 -26.48 -0.25
CA GLU A 461 -3.42 -25.72 1.00
C GLU A 461 -4.82 -25.28 1.43
N VAL A 462 -5.27 -25.76 2.59
CA VAL A 462 -6.55 -25.35 3.18
C VAL A 462 -6.27 -24.49 4.42
N TYR A 463 -6.64 -23.21 4.34
CA TYR A 463 -6.59 -22.23 5.40
C TYR A 463 -7.94 -22.07 6.07
N LEU A 464 -7.95 -21.94 7.40
CA LEU A 464 -9.18 -21.60 8.13
C LEU A 464 -9.28 -20.10 8.32
N TYR A 465 -10.43 -19.53 7.95
CA TYR A 465 -10.71 -18.11 8.13
C TYR A 465 -10.88 -17.74 9.60
N ASN A 466 -10.27 -16.61 9.99
CA ASN A 466 -10.48 -15.97 11.28
C ASN A 466 -10.48 -14.45 11.14
N ASN A 467 -11.66 -13.84 11.27
CA ASN A 467 -11.76 -12.41 11.53
C ASN A 467 -11.45 -12.14 13.00
N ALA A 468 -10.27 -11.58 13.25
CA ALA A 468 -9.76 -11.36 14.59
C ALA A 468 -10.18 -10.02 15.21
N LEU A 469 -10.83 -9.15 14.43
CA LEU A 469 -11.20 -7.81 14.85
C LEU A 469 -12.60 -7.76 15.45
N LEU A 470 -13.55 -8.49 14.84
CA LEU A 470 -14.97 -8.30 15.13
C LEU A 470 -15.47 -9.15 16.29
N VAL A 471 -16.44 -8.61 17.01
CA VAL A 471 -17.38 -9.36 17.86
C VAL A 471 -18.80 -9.11 17.40
N ASN A 472 -19.56 -10.20 17.29
CA ASN A 472 -20.99 -10.15 17.07
C ASN A 472 -21.71 -10.06 18.44
N PRO A 473 -22.34 -8.94 18.78
CA PRO A 473 -22.98 -8.75 20.08
C PRO A 473 -24.24 -9.62 20.27
N ASP A 474 -24.84 -10.14 19.20
CA ASP A 474 -26.02 -11.00 19.26
C ASP A 474 -25.64 -12.46 19.59
N GLU A 475 -24.42 -12.88 19.24
CA GLU A 475 -23.91 -14.25 19.47
C GLU A 475 -22.97 -14.34 20.68
N GLN A 476 -22.28 -13.25 21.02
CA GLN A 476 -21.26 -13.22 22.08
C GLN A 476 -21.37 -11.95 22.92
N ASN A 477 -20.96 -12.03 24.20
CA ASN A 477 -20.98 -10.86 25.07
C ASN A 477 -19.95 -9.80 24.64
N ALA A 478 -20.44 -8.65 24.19
CA ALA A 478 -19.65 -7.49 23.75
C ALA A 478 -19.67 -6.31 24.75
N THR A 479 -20.05 -6.56 26.01
CA THR A 479 -20.14 -5.49 27.04
C THR A 479 -18.79 -4.88 27.37
N PHE A 480 -17.73 -5.70 27.37
CA PHE A 480 -16.35 -5.34 27.67
C PHE A 480 -15.42 -5.73 26.52
N ASN A 481 -14.20 -5.19 26.53
CA ASN A 481 -13.16 -5.43 25.53
C ASN A 481 -13.56 -5.05 24.10
N THR A 482 -14.48 -4.10 23.98
CA THR A 482 -14.82 -3.42 22.73
C THR A 482 -14.35 -1.98 22.79
N ILE A 483 -13.96 -1.46 21.62
CA ILE A 483 -13.38 -0.14 21.53
C ILE A 483 -14.45 0.96 21.71
N LYS A 484 -13.99 2.13 22.14
CA LYS A 484 -14.74 3.38 22.06
C LYS A 484 -13.97 4.37 21.21
N GLN A 485 -14.67 5.20 20.46
CA GLN A 485 -14.09 6.34 19.76
C GLN A 485 -13.49 7.35 20.76
N VAL A 486 -12.71 8.31 20.28
CA VAL A 486 -12.09 9.34 21.14
C VAL A 486 -13.12 10.21 21.87
N ASN A 487 -14.30 10.37 21.26
CA ASN A 487 -15.44 11.08 21.82
C ASN A 487 -16.18 10.27 22.93
N LYS A 488 -15.68 9.07 23.27
CA LYS A 488 -16.20 8.12 24.27
C LYS A 488 -17.48 7.37 23.87
N ARG A 489 -17.99 7.56 22.65
CA ARG A 489 -19.05 6.69 22.09
C ARG A 489 -18.48 5.32 21.78
N ARG A 490 -19.29 4.29 21.97
CA ARG A 490 -18.93 2.95 21.51
C ARG A 490 -18.92 2.96 19.99
N TYR A 491 -17.89 2.38 19.39
CA TYR A 491 -17.87 2.17 17.95
C TYR A 491 -18.75 0.96 17.63
N GLU A 492 -19.69 1.13 16.72
CA GLU A 492 -20.55 0.08 16.19
C GLU A 492 -20.51 0.18 14.67
N GLU A 493 -19.96 -0.84 14.02
CA GLU A 493 -20.02 -0.99 12.58
C GLU A 493 -21.42 -1.49 12.23
N GLN A 494 -22.17 -0.71 11.45
CA GLN A 494 -23.52 -1.09 11.03
C GLN A 494 -23.43 -1.99 9.81
N GLU A 495 -24.24 -3.04 9.81
CA GLU A 495 -24.33 -4.00 8.72
C GLU A 495 -25.74 -3.96 8.14
N HIS A 496 -25.86 -3.79 6.82
CA HIS A 496 -27.16 -3.70 6.13
C HIS A 496 -27.69 -5.08 5.74
N ALA A 497 -27.73 -5.99 6.72
CA ALA A 497 -28.07 -7.40 6.53
C ALA A 497 -29.32 -7.84 7.32
N PHE A 498 -29.82 -9.05 7.02
CA PHE A 498 -31.08 -9.57 7.56
C PHE A 498 -30.98 -10.11 9.00
N VAL A 499 -29.86 -10.73 9.39
CA VAL A 499 -29.75 -11.45 10.67
C VAL A 499 -29.03 -10.58 11.70
N TYR A 500 -27.74 -10.31 11.48
CA TYR A 500 -26.93 -9.46 12.34
C TYR A 500 -26.79 -8.08 11.72
N LYS A 501 -27.15 -7.05 12.47
CA LYS A 501 -27.20 -5.65 11.98
C LYS A 501 -26.03 -4.80 12.40
N LYS A 502 -25.18 -5.32 13.27
CA LYS A 502 -24.02 -4.58 13.75
C LYS A 502 -22.93 -5.50 14.30
N PHE A 503 -21.71 -5.02 14.18
CA PHE A 503 -20.53 -5.59 14.83
C PHE A 503 -19.83 -4.53 15.67
N MET A 504 -18.93 -4.97 16.54
CA MET A 504 -18.06 -4.08 17.30
C MET A 504 -16.61 -4.53 17.15
N TYR A 505 -15.69 -3.57 17.18
CA TYR A 505 -14.27 -3.88 17.18
C TYR A 505 -13.82 -4.27 18.58
N LEU A 506 -13.05 -5.33 18.66
CA LEU A 506 -12.34 -5.77 19.85
C LEU A 506 -11.17 -4.83 20.14
N THR A 507 -10.81 -4.71 21.42
CA THR A 507 -9.50 -4.14 21.79
C THR A 507 -8.37 -5.04 21.28
N THR A 508 -7.20 -4.47 21.05
CA THR A 508 -6.04 -5.22 20.53
C THR A 508 -5.66 -6.38 21.45
N ASP A 509 -5.55 -6.13 22.77
CA ASP A 509 -5.29 -7.14 23.80
C ASP A 509 -6.29 -8.31 23.76
N ARG A 510 -7.55 -8.02 23.40
CA ARG A 510 -8.61 -9.03 23.37
C ARG A 510 -8.52 -9.86 22.11
N SER A 511 -8.23 -9.23 20.99
CA SER A 511 -7.96 -9.88 19.71
C SER A 511 -6.81 -10.87 19.88
N ASP A 512 -5.69 -10.42 20.46
CA ASP A 512 -4.53 -11.27 20.77
C ASP A 512 -4.90 -12.46 21.65
N TYR A 513 -5.51 -12.22 22.82
CA TYR A 513 -5.87 -13.29 23.75
C TYR A 513 -6.75 -14.37 23.09
N LEU A 514 -7.70 -13.97 22.25
CA LEU A 514 -8.62 -14.89 21.58
C LEU A 514 -7.93 -15.67 20.45
N LEU A 515 -7.06 -15.00 19.69
CA LEU A 515 -6.25 -15.62 18.65
C LEU A 515 -5.26 -16.63 19.22
N ASP A 516 -4.51 -16.29 20.28
CA ASP A 516 -3.58 -17.23 20.92
C ASP A 516 -4.33 -18.45 21.48
N LYS A 517 -5.53 -18.25 22.06
CA LYS A 517 -6.39 -19.35 22.49
C LYS A 517 -6.86 -20.22 21.33
N PHE A 518 -7.28 -19.60 20.22
CA PHE A 518 -7.65 -20.29 19.00
C PHE A 518 -6.47 -21.13 18.48
N VAL A 519 -5.33 -20.50 18.21
CA VAL A 519 -4.13 -21.14 17.65
C VAL A 519 -3.62 -22.26 18.55
N LYS A 520 -3.62 -22.09 19.89
CA LYS A 520 -3.27 -23.18 20.83
C LYS A 520 -4.19 -24.39 20.74
N SER A 521 -5.47 -24.20 20.41
CA SER A 521 -6.42 -25.31 20.25
C SER A 521 -6.35 -25.94 18.86
N TYR A 522 -6.03 -25.12 17.87
CA TYR A 522 -5.93 -25.44 16.45
C TYR A 522 -4.68 -26.29 16.17
N THR A 523 -3.50 -25.81 16.57
CA THR A 523 -2.21 -26.51 16.36
C THR A 523 -2.09 -27.81 17.14
N LYS A 524 -2.81 -27.96 18.27
CA LYS A 524 -2.92 -29.26 18.98
C LYS A 524 -3.55 -30.38 18.15
N LYS A 525 -4.23 -30.03 17.06
CA LYS A 525 -4.81 -30.99 16.11
C LYS A 525 -3.94 -31.21 14.88
N GLY A 526 -2.70 -30.69 14.87
CA GLY A 526 -1.77 -30.87 13.75
C GLY A 526 -2.05 -29.94 12.57
N ILE A 527 -2.92 -28.93 12.74
CA ILE A 527 -3.28 -27.98 11.69
C ILE A 527 -2.74 -26.60 12.04
N ASP A 528 -2.16 -25.92 11.06
CA ASP A 528 -1.44 -24.67 11.24
C ASP A 528 -1.62 -23.64 10.10
N ASN A 529 -2.49 -23.89 9.12
CA ASN A 529 -2.79 -22.95 8.02
C ASN A 529 -3.92 -21.97 8.39
N LEU A 530 -3.58 -20.75 8.75
CA LEU A 530 -4.52 -19.73 9.21
C LEU A 530 -4.65 -18.57 8.19
N CYS A 531 -5.88 -18.28 7.77
CA CYS A 531 -6.20 -17.04 7.06
C CYS A 531 -6.70 -16.00 8.08
N LEU A 532 -5.97 -14.90 8.19
CA LEU A 532 -6.26 -13.82 9.13
C LEU A 532 -6.88 -12.62 8.42
N ALA A 533 -7.94 -12.06 9.00
CA ALA A 533 -8.64 -10.89 8.47
C ALA A 533 -9.04 -9.91 9.58
N GLY A 534 -9.49 -8.73 9.18
CA GLY A 534 -9.89 -7.64 10.07
C GLY A 534 -8.68 -6.87 10.60
N ILE A 535 -7.86 -7.48 11.46
CA ILE A 535 -6.69 -6.79 12.05
C ILE A 535 -5.56 -6.54 11.05
N THR A 536 -5.63 -7.14 9.86
CA THR A 536 -4.64 -7.07 8.79
C THR A 536 -4.73 -5.76 8.01
N SER A 537 -5.94 -5.26 7.80
CA SER A 537 -6.23 -4.05 7.03
C SER A 537 -6.71 -2.86 7.89
N ASN A 538 -7.16 -3.09 9.13
CA ASN A 538 -7.75 -2.03 9.97
C ASN A 538 -6.78 -1.49 11.03
N LEU A 539 -6.46 -0.20 10.93
CA LEU A 539 -5.67 0.51 11.92
C LEU A 539 -6.47 1.66 12.54
N PHE A 540 -6.54 1.77 13.86
CA PHE A 540 -7.43 2.75 14.49
C PHE A 540 -6.93 3.26 15.84
N THR A 541 -7.35 4.49 16.16
CA THR A 541 -7.27 5.08 17.49
C THR A 541 -8.50 4.66 18.28
N TYR A 542 -8.36 4.40 19.58
CA TYR A 542 -9.51 4.12 20.44
C TYR A 542 -9.29 4.52 21.89
N THR A 543 -10.37 4.48 22.66
CA THR A 543 -10.33 4.58 24.12
C THR A 543 -10.89 3.31 24.74
N TYR A 544 -10.25 2.86 25.83
CA TYR A 544 -10.73 1.75 26.63
C TYR A 544 -10.32 1.93 28.09
N SER A 545 -11.25 1.69 29.02
CA SER A 545 -11.04 1.85 30.47
C SER A 545 -10.43 3.21 30.87
N GLY A 546 -10.79 4.28 30.16
CA GLY A 546 -10.31 5.65 30.43
C GLY A 546 -8.93 6.00 29.84
N LYS A 547 -8.24 5.04 29.20
CA LYS A 547 -7.00 5.27 28.48
C LYS A 547 -7.26 5.41 26.97
N LYS A 548 -6.50 6.29 26.30
CA LYS A 548 -6.44 6.42 24.84
C LYS A 548 -5.29 5.57 24.30
N TYR A 549 -5.54 4.92 23.18
CA TYR A 549 -4.61 4.13 22.38
C TYR A 549 -4.63 4.71 20.98
N THR A 550 -3.48 5.09 20.47
CA THR A 550 -3.30 5.67 19.13
C THR A 550 -3.14 4.57 18.09
N ARG A 551 -3.15 4.96 16.81
CA ARG A 551 -2.78 4.05 15.71
C ARG A 551 -1.37 3.45 15.88
N PHE A 552 -0.43 4.15 16.51
CA PHE A 552 0.88 3.57 16.83
C PHE A 552 0.78 2.41 17.83
N ASP A 553 -0.04 2.56 18.87
CA ASP A 553 -0.28 1.49 19.85
C ASP A 553 -0.95 0.28 19.17
N THR A 554 -1.92 0.53 18.28
CA THR A 554 -2.63 -0.52 17.55
C THR A 554 -1.70 -1.26 16.58
N ALA A 555 -0.91 -0.54 15.78
CA ALA A 555 0.05 -1.13 14.83
C ALA A 555 1.06 -2.00 15.56
N GLY A 556 1.70 -1.48 16.62
CA GLY A 556 2.68 -2.25 17.39
C GLY A 556 2.08 -3.50 18.04
N SER A 557 0.85 -3.41 18.56
CA SER A 557 0.16 -4.56 19.16
C SER A 557 -0.20 -5.63 18.13
N TYR A 558 -0.68 -5.24 16.95
CA TYR A 558 -1.00 -6.17 15.88
C TYR A 558 0.25 -6.76 15.22
N GLU A 559 1.31 -5.98 15.01
CA GLU A 559 2.59 -6.48 14.50
C GLU A 559 3.19 -7.55 15.43
N GLU A 560 3.19 -7.31 16.75
CA GLU A 560 3.66 -8.28 17.74
C GLU A 560 2.79 -9.55 17.72
N THR A 561 1.47 -9.38 17.64
CA THR A 561 0.52 -10.49 17.58
C THR A 561 0.75 -11.34 16.34
N VAL A 562 0.76 -10.72 15.17
CA VAL A 562 0.97 -11.39 13.89
C VAL A 562 2.33 -12.07 13.83
N SER A 563 3.41 -11.43 14.29
CA SER A 563 4.74 -12.03 14.32
C SER A 563 4.78 -13.32 15.16
N ARG A 564 4.18 -13.30 16.35
CA ARG A 564 4.08 -14.50 17.21
C ARG A 564 3.20 -15.60 16.61
N LEU A 565 2.20 -15.24 15.81
CA LEU A 565 1.36 -16.21 15.10
C LEU A 565 2.13 -16.83 13.92
N ALA A 566 2.88 -16.04 13.17
CA ALA A 566 3.70 -16.51 12.06
C ALA A 566 4.76 -17.54 12.49
N ASP A 567 5.23 -17.47 13.73
CA ASP A 567 6.13 -18.49 14.31
C ASP A 567 5.46 -19.86 14.57
N LYS A 568 4.13 -19.90 14.60
CA LYS A 568 3.34 -21.09 14.97
C LYS A 568 2.42 -21.60 13.87
N THR A 569 2.22 -20.81 12.81
CA THR A 569 1.22 -21.03 11.77
C THR A 569 1.74 -20.55 10.42
N ASN A 570 1.25 -21.16 9.35
CA ASN A 570 1.36 -20.60 8.00
C ASN A 570 0.25 -19.57 7.87
N LEU A 571 0.63 -18.29 7.81
CA LEU A 571 -0.31 -17.18 7.71
C LEU A 571 -0.50 -16.75 6.27
N VAL A 572 -1.75 -16.65 5.85
CA VAL A 572 -2.18 -15.80 4.73
C VAL A 572 -3.08 -14.72 5.30
N MET A 573 -3.13 -13.57 4.64
CA MET A 573 -3.85 -12.40 5.14
C MET A 573 -4.69 -11.79 4.03
N GLU A 574 -5.92 -11.41 4.37
CA GLU A 574 -6.75 -10.55 3.52
C GLU A 574 -6.25 -9.11 3.66
N GLU A 575 -5.94 -8.49 2.52
CA GLU A 575 -5.58 -7.07 2.39
C GLU A 575 -4.53 -6.58 3.42
N PRO A 576 -3.41 -7.28 3.64
CA PRO A 576 -2.48 -6.90 4.68
C PRO A 576 -1.84 -5.54 4.36
N ASN A 577 -1.87 -4.63 5.33
CA ASN A 577 -1.04 -3.43 5.30
C ASN A 577 0.45 -3.79 5.30
N GLU A 578 1.28 -2.94 4.69
CA GLU A 578 2.71 -3.21 4.44
C GLU A 578 3.47 -3.68 5.68
N TYR A 579 3.26 -3.04 6.84
CA TYR A 579 3.95 -3.39 8.09
C TYR A 579 3.73 -4.86 8.55
N LEU A 580 2.80 -5.59 7.93
CA LEU A 580 2.53 -7.01 8.18
C LEU A 580 3.07 -7.97 7.10
N TRP A 581 3.55 -7.47 5.96
CA TRP A 581 3.97 -8.29 4.81
C TRP A 581 5.10 -9.27 5.14
N LYS A 582 5.99 -8.91 6.05
CA LYS A 582 7.05 -9.79 6.57
C LYS A 582 6.56 -11.16 7.06
N ASN A 583 5.32 -11.20 7.54
CA ASN A 583 4.75 -12.32 8.28
C ASN A 583 3.70 -13.09 7.48
N THR A 584 3.37 -12.68 6.25
CA THR A 584 2.40 -13.39 5.40
C THR A 584 3.07 -14.27 4.35
N LYS A 585 2.40 -15.35 3.96
CA LYS A 585 2.76 -16.25 2.86
C LYS A 585 2.08 -15.89 1.55
N ALA A 586 0.97 -15.16 1.61
CA ALA A 586 0.24 -14.65 0.45
C ALA A 586 -0.48 -13.34 0.80
N PHE A 587 -0.59 -12.46 -0.19
CA PHE A 587 -1.52 -11.32 -0.14
C PHE A 587 -2.84 -11.81 -0.75
N LEU A 588 -3.89 -11.91 0.05
CA LEU A 588 -5.23 -12.23 -0.44
C LEU A 588 -6.01 -10.94 -0.70
N ASP A 589 -6.88 -10.98 -1.71
CA ASP A 589 -7.77 -9.89 -2.08
C ASP A 589 -6.97 -8.63 -2.50
N MET A 590 -5.97 -8.83 -3.38
CA MET A 590 -5.20 -7.75 -4.01
C MET A 590 -6.09 -6.98 -4.99
N PRO A 591 -6.33 -5.67 -4.78
CA PRO A 591 -7.14 -4.89 -5.72
C PRO A 591 -6.47 -4.85 -7.09
N LEU A 592 -7.26 -5.04 -8.15
CA LEU A 592 -6.79 -4.95 -9.54
C LEU A 592 -7.16 -3.64 -10.23
N TYR A 593 -7.94 -2.80 -9.55
CA TYR A 593 -8.43 -1.52 -10.02
C TYR A 593 -8.04 -0.41 -9.04
N THR A 594 -8.33 0.83 -9.43
CA THR A 594 -8.25 2.02 -8.57
C THR A 594 -9.67 2.42 -8.17
N SER A 595 -9.77 3.37 -7.23
CA SER A 595 -11.00 4.07 -6.86
C SER A 595 -11.64 4.83 -8.04
N SER A 596 -10.94 4.94 -9.18
CA SER A 596 -11.38 5.60 -10.40
C SER A 596 -11.73 7.07 -10.17
N TYR A 597 -10.92 7.78 -9.38
CA TYR A 597 -11.11 9.20 -9.15
C TYR A 597 -10.96 9.97 -10.47
N ILE A 598 -11.78 11.01 -10.68
CA ILE A 598 -11.75 11.82 -11.92
C ILE A 598 -10.42 12.53 -12.21
N ILE A 599 -9.55 12.62 -11.19
CA ILE A 599 -8.20 13.19 -11.30
C ILE A 599 -7.15 12.18 -11.78
N GLU A 600 -7.46 10.88 -11.75
CA GLU A 600 -6.57 9.81 -12.20
C GLU A 600 -6.64 9.70 -13.72
N ASP A 601 -5.47 9.66 -14.35
CA ASP A 601 -5.36 9.55 -15.81
C ASP A 601 -5.13 8.09 -16.24
N GLU A 602 -4.40 7.29 -15.45
CA GLU A 602 -4.12 5.88 -15.75
C GLU A 602 -4.09 5.01 -14.49
N SER A 603 -4.50 3.74 -14.65
CA SER A 603 -4.34 2.68 -13.64
C SER A 603 -3.15 1.80 -14.00
N ILE A 604 -2.31 1.49 -13.01
CA ILE A 604 -1.09 0.69 -13.17
C ILE A 604 -0.98 -0.41 -12.10
N PRO A 605 -0.30 -1.54 -12.38
CA PRO A 605 -0.16 -2.63 -11.41
C PRO A 605 1.01 -2.41 -10.43
N PHE A 606 1.16 -1.22 -9.85
CA PHE A 606 2.34 -0.82 -9.07
C PHE A 606 2.64 -1.76 -7.89
N LEU A 607 1.68 -2.00 -7.00
CA LEU A 607 1.90 -2.92 -5.86
C LEU A 607 2.20 -4.35 -6.34
N SER A 608 1.57 -4.76 -7.44
CA SER A 608 1.83 -6.08 -8.02
C SER A 608 3.24 -6.19 -8.59
N MET A 609 3.77 -5.13 -9.19
CA MET A 609 5.17 -5.08 -9.65
C MET A 609 6.15 -5.18 -8.47
N VAL A 610 5.81 -4.56 -7.33
CA VAL A 610 6.60 -4.63 -6.10
C VAL A 610 6.64 -6.06 -5.54
N LEU A 611 5.51 -6.77 -5.56
CA LEU A 611 5.37 -8.05 -4.84
C LEU A 611 5.57 -9.30 -5.72
N LYS A 612 5.35 -9.20 -7.04
CA LYS A 612 5.47 -10.35 -7.95
C LYS A 612 6.90 -10.90 -7.93
N GLY A 613 7.01 -12.22 -7.72
CA GLY A 613 8.28 -12.94 -7.56
C GLY A 613 8.77 -13.02 -6.10
N VAL A 614 8.10 -12.33 -5.17
CA VAL A 614 8.41 -12.31 -3.73
C VAL A 614 7.30 -12.96 -2.91
N ILE A 615 6.05 -12.49 -3.02
CA ILE A 615 4.88 -13.04 -2.33
C ILE A 615 3.77 -13.30 -3.38
N PRO A 616 3.14 -14.49 -3.41
CA PRO A 616 1.98 -14.73 -4.27
C PRO A 616 0.81 -13.82 -3.86
N MET A 617 0.14 -13.27 -4.85
CA MET A 617 -1.00 -12.37 -4.68
C MET A 617 -2.22 -13.03 -5.32
N TYR A 618 -3.36 -12.94 -4.66
CA TYR A 618 -4.64 -13.43 -5.15
C TYR A 618 -5.60 -12.25 -5.24
N GLY A 619 -6.23 -12.05 -6.39
CA GLY A 619 -7.14 -10.93 -6.61
C GLY A 619 -8.49 -11.14 -5.95
N ASP A 620 -9.40 -10.19 -6.16
CA ASP A 620 -10.80 -10.31 -5.77
C ASP A 620 -11.49 -11.52 -6.43
N TYR A 621 -12.65 -11.90 -5.89
CA TYR A 621 -13.40 -13.03 -6.42
C TYR A 621 -13.95 -12.76 -7.82
N VAL A 622 -13.54 -13.59 -8.78
CA VAL A 622 -14.02 -13.60 -10.18
C VAL A 622 -15.56 -13.72 -10.27
N ASN A 623 -16.19 -14.24 -9.22
CA ASN A 623 -17.63 -14.41 -9.09
C ASN A 623 -18.43 -13.13 -9.35
N PHE A 624 -17.93 -11.99 -8.87
CA PHE A 624 -18.67 -10.73 -8.80
C PHE A 624 -18.28 -9.74 -9.90
N GLU A 625 -17.37 -10.16 -10.78
CA GLU A 625 -16.87 -9.34 -11.88
C GLU A 625 -17.82 -9.33 -13.07
N ALA A 626 -18.25 -8.14 -13.46
CA ALA A 626 -19.14 -7.95 -14.59
C ALA A 626 -18.46 -8.32 -15.92
N ASN A 627 -17.19 -7.94 -16.09
CA ASN A 627 -16.39 -8.24 -17.28
C ASN A 627 -15.23 -9.20 -16.96
N LYS A 628 -15.55 -10.49 -16.88
CA LYS A 628 -14.58 -11.57 -16.65
C LYS A 628 -13.39 -11.54 -17.61
N LYS A 629 -13.60 -11.21 -18.88
CA LYS A 629 -12.51 -11.21 -19.87
C LYS A 629 -11.49 -10.10 -19.60
N GLU A 630 -11.96 -8.91 -19.27
CA GLU A 630 -11.11 -7.78 -18.89
C GLU A 630 -10.41 -8.04 -17.55
N PHE A 631 -11.12 -8.58 -16.57
CA PHE A 631 -10.55 -8.96 -15.28
C PHE A 631 -9.44 -10.01 -15.41
N LEU A 632 -9.60 -10.99 -16.30
CA LEU A 632 -8.54 -11.95 -16.62
C LEU A 632 -7.31 -11.27 -17.22
N LEU A 633 -7.49 -10.31 -18.13
CA LEU A 633 -6.36 -9.54 -18.67
C LEU A 633 -5.67 -8.73 -17.57
N LYS A 634 -6.42 -8.16 -16.62
CA LYS A 634 -5.84 -7.45 -15.46
C LYS A 634 -5.03 -8.38 -14.56
N MET A 635 -5.48 -9.60 -14.32
CA MET A 635 -4.69 -10.64 -13.63
C MET A 635 -3.40 -10.98 -14.39
N VAL A 636 -3.48 -11.11 -15.71
CA VAL A 636 -2.32 -11.37 -16.57
C VAL A 636 -1.33 -10.20 -16.56
N GLU A 637 -1.82 -8.95 -16.63
CA GLU A 637 -1.03 -7.72 -16.58
C GLU A 637 -0.26 -7.58 -15.26
N SER A 638 -0.92 -7.91 -14.15
CA SER A 638 -0.39 -7.76 -12.78
C SER A 638 0.37 -9.00 -12.27
N GLY A 639 0.19 -10.17 -12.91
CA GLY A 639 0.73 -11.44 -12.42
C GLY A 639 0.05 -11.95 -11.13
N VAL A 640 -1.17 -11.50 -10.86
CA VAL A 640 -2.01 -11.87 -9.73
C VAL A 640 -2.81 -13.15 -10.04
N TYR A 641 -2.96 -14.04 -9.06
CA TYR A 641 -3.62 -15.34 -9.20
C TYR A 641 -5.14 -15.24 -8.96
N PRO A 642 -5.93 -16.17 -9.52
CA PRO A 642 -7.38 -16.06 -9.49
C PRO A 642 -7.97 -16.53 -8.16
N SER A 643 -9.04 -15.87 -7.72
CA SER A 643 -9.84 -16.25 -6.56
C SER A 643 -11.27 -16.55 -6.96
N PHE A 644 -11.85 -17.62 -6.41
CA PHE A 644 -13.26 -17.97 -6.57
C PHE A 644 -13.88 -18.23 -5.20
N TYR A 645 -15.08 -17.70 -4.95
CA TYR A 645 -15.84 -18.00 -3.75
C TYR A 645 -16.98 -18.96 -4.07
N ILE A 646 -16.90 -20.17 -3.54
CA ILE A 646 -17.70 -21.31 -3.99
C ILE A 646 -18.62 -21.85 -2.89
N THR A 647 -19.83 -22.22 -3.29
CA THR A 647 -20.78 -23.00 -2.52
C THR A 647 -21.14 -24.30 -3.25
N LYS A 648 -21.45 -25.36 -2.52
CA LYS A 648 -22.07 -26.56 -3.12
C LYS A 648 -23.55 -26.30 -3.44
N ASN A 649 -24.28 -25.75 -2.47
CA ASN A 649 -25.69 -25.41 -2.60
C ASN A 649 -25.92 -24.10 -3.36
N GLU A 650 -27.15 -23.88 -3.82
CA GLU A 650 -27.53 -22.70 -4.60
C GLU A 650 -27.41 -21.42 -3.76
N ALA A 651 -26.77 -20.38 -4.32
CA ALA A 651 -26.58 -19.09 -3.65
C ALA A 651 -27.89 -18.43 -3.18
N SER A 652 -29.04 -18.78 -3.78
CA SER A 652 -30.36 -18.29 -3.36
C SER A 652 -30.73 -18.68 -1.92
N GLU A 653 -30.12 -19.72 -1.36
CA GLU A 653 -30.32 -20.10 0.05
C GLU A 653 -29.75 -19.04 1.02
N LEU A 654 -28.84 -18.18 0.57
CA LEU A 654 -28.23 -17.13 1.38
C LEU A 654 -29.08 -15.86 1.49
N ILE A 655 -30.21 -15.77 0.77
CA ILE A 655 -31.01 -14.53 0.67
C ILE A 655 -31.50 -13.98 2.02
N ASN A 656 -31.66 -14.85 3.03
CA ASN A 656 -32.11 -14.48 4.38
C ASN A 656 -30.96 -14.47 5.42
N THR A 657 -29.71 -14.53 4.97
CA THR A 657 -28.50 -14.57 5.82
C THR A 657 -27.77 -13.24 5.80
N ASN A 658 -26.63 -13.14 6.48
CA ASN A 658 -25.74 -11.99 6.32
C ASN A 658 -24.94 -12.02 5.02
N SER A 659 -24.65 -13.21 4.48
CA SER A 659 -23.97 -13.40 3.19
C SER A 659 -24.91 -13.27 1.97
N SER A 660 -25.94 -12.42 2.06
CA SER A 660 -26.93 -12.25 0.97
C SER A 660 -26.36 -11.52 -0.26
N ASP A 661 -25.20 -10.88 -0.10
CA ASP A 661 -24.34 -10.30 -1.13
C ASP A 661 -23.62 -11.36 -1.97
N VAL A 662 -23.48 -12.60 -1.46
CA VAL A 662 -22.95 -13.74 -2.21
C VAL A 662 -24.06 -14.30 -3.12
N TYR A 663 -24.41 -13.56 -4.17
CA TYR A 663 -25.53 -13.90 -5.06
C TYR A 663 -25.17 -14.89 -6.19
N SER A 664 -23.88 -15.20 -6.39
CA SER A 664 -23.41 -16.14 -7.42
C SER A 664 -22.15 -16.88 -6.97
N SER A 665 -22.32 -18.12 -6.50
CA SER A 665 -21.20 -18.92 -5.95
C SER A 665 -21.30 -20.42 -6.17
N GLN A 666 -22.39 -20.93 -6.74
CA GLN A 666 -22.56 -22.39 -6.89
C GLN A 666 -21.48 -23.02 -7.77
N TYR A 667 -20.83 -24.08 -7.29
CA TYR A 667 -19.72 -24.75 -7.98
C TYR A 667 -20.05 -25.16 -9.42
N ASP A 668 -21.21 -25.76 -9.67
CA ASP A 668 -21.60 -26.24 -11.00
C ASP A 668 -21.68 -25.11 -12.04
N VAL A 669 -21.95 -23.87 -11.60
CA VAL A 669 -21.96 -22.67 -12.44
C VAL A 669 -20.54 -22.21 -12.75
N PHE A 670 -19.63 -22.26 -11.77
CA PHE A 670 -18.29 -21.69 -11.87
C PHE A 670 -17.21 -22.66 -12.31
N LYS A 671 -17.41 -23.98 -12.23
CA LYS A 671 -16.42 -25.01 -12.58
C LYS A 671 -15.71 -24.73 -13.91
N LYS A 672 -16.47 -24.42 -14.96
CA LYS A 672 -15.90 -24.11 -16.28
C LYS A 672 -15.01 -22.86 -16.25
N THR A 673 -15.45 -21.81 -15.54
CA THR A 673 -14.68 -20.57 -15.40
C THR A 673 -13.39 -20.81 -14.62
N ILE A 674 -13.44 -21.62 -13.55
CA ILE A 674 -12.26 -22.02 -12.76
C ILE A 674 -11.23 -22.68 -13.67
N ILE A 675 -11.63 -23.68 -14.47
CA ILE A 675 -10.74 -24.41 -15.39
C ILE A 675 -10.14 -23.47 -16.43
N GLU A 676 -10.93 -22.54 -16.99
CA GLU A 676 -10.46 -21.58 -18.00
C GLU A 676 -9.42 -20.60 -17.43
N TYR A 677 -9.66 -20.05 -16.24
CA TYR A 677 -8.72 -19.15 -15.56
C TYR A 677 -7.46 -19.88 -15.11
N ASP A 678 -7.62 -21.09 -14.57
CA ASP A 678 -6.49 -21.94 -14.15
C ASP A 678 -5.53 -22.20 -15.31
N ALA A 679 -6.06 -22.68 -16.45
CA ALA A 679 -5.23 -22.98 -17.61
C ALA A 679 -4.46 -21.75 -18.13
N CYS A 680 -5.12 -20.59 -18.17
CA CYS A 680 -4.56 -19.31 -18.60
C CYS A 680 -3.40 -18.87 -17.68
N LEU A 681 -3.66 -18.78 -16.37
CA LEU A 681 -2.71 -18.22 -15.41
C LEU A 681 -1.63 -19.23 -15.02
N LYS A 682 -1.90 -20.53 -15.09
CA LYS A 682 -0.87 -21.58 -14.98
C LYS A 682 0.14 -21.47 -16.11
N GLN A 683 -0.31 -21.33 -17.36
CA GLN A 683 0.59 -21.17 -18.52
C GLN A 683 1.49 -19.94 -18.35
N LEU A 684 0.92 -18.84 -17.86
CA LEU A 684 1.70 -17.64 -17.55
C LEU A 684 2.73 -17.93 -16.44
N SER A 685 2.29 -18.51 -15.32
CA SER A 685 3.16 -18.77 -14.17
C SER A 685 4.30 -19.74 -14.49
N GLU A 686 4.10 -20.73 -15.38
CA GLU A 686 5.17 -21.60 -15.87
C GLU A 686 6.31 -20.84 -16.56
N LYS A 687 6.01 -19.69 -17.18
CA LYS A 687 6.99 -18.82 -17.84
C LYS A 687 7.59 -17.78 -16.89
N THR A 688 6.84 -17.35 -15.90
CA THR A 688 7.22 -16.24 -15.01
C THR A 688 7.48 -16.68 -13.57
N LYS A 689 7.65 -17.98 -13.31
CA LYS A 689 7.87 -18.51 -11.96
C LYS A 689 9.10 -17.86 -11.34
N ASP A 690 8.96 -17.36 -10.10
CA ASP A 690 10.00 -16.64 -9.37
C ASP A 690 10.53 -15.36 -10.04
N ALA A 691 10.05 -15.01 -11.24
CA ALA A 691 10.44 -13.82 -11.95
C ALA A 691 9.65 -12.62 -11.43
N CYS A 692 10.37 -11.50 -11.33
CA CYS A 692 9.82 -10.23 -10.93
C CYS A 692 9.31 -9.48 -12.16
N ILE A 693 8.24 -8.70 -12.05
CA ILE A 693 7.94 -7.69 -13.07
C ILE A 693 8.96 -6.56 -12.89
N VAL A 694 9.68 -6.23 -13.95
CA VAL A 694 10.75 -5.22 -13.93
C VAL A 694 10.44 -4.02 -14.82
N ASP A 695 9.51 -4.16 -15.76
CA ASP A 695 9.04 -3.07 -16.61
C ASP A 695 7.57 -3.23 -16.98
N HIS A 696 6.92 -2.10 -17.20
CA HIS A 696 5.53 -2.02 -17.65
C HIS A 696 5.36 -0.79 -18.55
N GLU A 697 4.85 -1.01 -19.77
CA GLU A 697 4.70 0.02 -20.78
C GLU A 697 3.23 0.23 -21.13
N ILE A 698 2.79 1.49 -21.15
CA ILE A 698 1.48 1.91 -21.64
C ILE A 698 1.66 2.42 -23.06
N LEU A 699 1.12 1.70 -24.03
CA LEU A 699 1.20 2.05 -25.45
C LEU A 699 -0.16 2.49 -26.01
N ASP A 700 -0.10 3.25 -27.11
CA ASP A 700 -1.28 3.79 -27.78
C ASP A 700 -2.32 2.71 -28.15
N GLY A 701 -3.59 3.09 -28.05
CA GLY A 701 -4.70 2.26 -28.51
C GLY A 701 -4.98 1.06 -27.61
N GLY A 702 -4.68 1.15 -26.31
CA GLY A 702 -5.03 0.16 -25.30
C GLY A 702 -4.09 -1.04 -25.23
N VAL A 703 -2.84 -0.87 -25.66
CA VAL A 703 -1.82 -1.92 -25.56
C VAL A 703 -1.02 -1.73 -24.27
N ARG A 704 -0.68 -2.85 -23.61
CA ARG A 704 0.22 -2.88 -22.46
C ARG A 704 1.32 -3.90 -22.72
N VAL A 705 2.53 -3.64 -22.25
CA VAL A 705 3.65 -4.60 -22.31
C VAL A 705 4.24 -4.77 -20.92
N VAL A 706 4.28 -6.00 -20.43
CA VAL A 706 4.86 -6.36 -19.14
C VAL A 706 6.15 -7.10 -19.41
N THR A 707 7.28 -6.65 -18.84
CA THR A 707 8.56 -7.35 -18.95
C THR A 707 8.97 -7.92 -17.59
N TYR A 708 9.32 -9.21 -17.58
CA TYR A 708 9.80 -9.91 -16.39
C TYR A 708 11.33 -9.96 -16.34
N SER A 709 11.88 -10.15 -15.14
CA SER A 709 13.33 -10.23 -14.88
C SER A 709 14.04 -11.39 -15.58
N ASN A 710 13.29 -12.37 -16.07
CA ASN A 710 13.78 -13.48 -16.88
C ASN A 710 13.60 -13.26 -18.40
N GLU A 711 13.39 -12.00 -18.80
CA GLU A 711 13.20 -11.54 -20.19
C GLU A 711 11.87 -11.94 -20.85
N THR A 712 11.00 -12.69 -20.15
CA THR A 712 9.64 -12.99 -20.65
C THR A 712 8.86 -11.70 -20.82
N LYS A 713 8.18 -11.55 -21.96
CA LYS A 713 7.29 -10.41 -22.22
C LYS A 713 5.85 -10.85 -22.38
N ILE A 714 4.94 -10.09 -21.78
CA ILE A 714 3.51 -10.24 -22.02
C ILE A 714 3.03 -9.01 -22.76
N TYR A 715 2.42 -9.23 -23.92
CA TYR A 715 1.78 -8.18 -24.70
C TYR A 715 0.28 -8.30 -24.54
N LEU A 716 -0.40 -7.26 -24.04
CA LEU A 716 -1.84 -7.25 -23.82
C LEU A 716 -2.52 -6.21 -24.72
N ASN A 717 -3.73 -6.52 -25.17
CA ASN A 717 -4.56 -5.63 -25.98
C ASN A 717 -5.96 -5.51 -25.37
N TYR A 718 -6.24 -4.37 -24.74
CA TYR A 718 -7.54 -4.02 -24.17
C TYR A 718 -8.50 -3.40 -25.19
N SER A 719 -8.09 -3.25 -26.46
CA SER A 719 -8.95 -2.68 -27.50
C SER A 719 -9.86 -3.72 -28.15
N SER A 720 -10.84 -3.22 -28.91
CA SER A 720 -11.79 -4.03 -29.68
C SER A 720 -11.26 -4.49 -31.06
N THR A 721 -9.99 -4.21 -31.37
CA THR A 721 -9.37 -4.50 -32.67
C THR A 721 -8.00 -5.17 -32.51
N GLU A 722 -7.58 -5.98 -33.49
CA GLU A 722 -6.21 -6.53 -33.53
C GLU A 722 -5.18 -5.39 -33.49
N LYS A 723 -4.11 -5.59 -32.71
CA LYS A 723 -2.96 -4.69 -32.64
C LYS A 723 -1.69 -5.43 -33.04
N THR A 724 -0.68 -4.69 -33.49
CA THR A 724 0.65 -5.23 -33.78
C THR A 724 1.70 -4.35 -33.15
N VAL A 725 2.49 -4.92 -32.25
CA VAL A 725 3.62 -4.28 -31.55
C VAL A 725 4.81 -5.22 -31.63
N ASP A 726 6.00 -4.71 -31.91
CA ASP A 726 7.23 -5.51 -32.09
C ASP A 726 7.11 -6.66 -33.12
N GLY A 727 6.22 -6.51 -34.10
CA GLY A 727 5.92 -7.57 -35.09
C GLY A 727 5.05 -8.71 -34.56
N ILE A 728 4.60 -8.64 -33.30
CA ILE A 728 3.69 -9.59 -32.65
C ILE A 728 2.25 -9.12 -32.86
N LYS A 729 1.40 -10.01 -33.37
CA LYS A 729 -0.04 -9.77 -33.51
C LYS A 729 -0.75 -10.15 -32.22
N ILE A 730 -1.62 -9.27 -31.74
CA ILE A 730 -2.37 -9.45 -30.50
C ILE A 730 -3.85 -9.21 -30.83
N ASP A 731 -4.66 -10.27 -30.71
CA ASP A 731 -6.10 -10.19 -30.95
C ASP A 731 -6.79 -9.20 -29.98
N ALA A 732 -7.99 -8.76 -30.34
CA ALA A 732 -8.80 -7.88 -29.49
C ALA A 732 -9.15 -8.54 -28.15
N MET A 733 -8.99 -7.79 -27.05
CA MET A 733 -9.19 -8.29 -25.69
C MET A 733 -8.41 -9.59 -25.46
N SER A 734 -7.12 -9.60 -25.73
CA SER A 734 -6.27 -10.80 -25.65
C SER A 734 -4.86 -10.46 -25.22
N TYR A 735 -4.04 -11.48 -25.03
CA TYR A 735 -2.63 -11.34 -24.70
C TYR A 735 -1.78 -12.40 -25.42
N VAL A 736 -0.49 -12.10 -25.57
CA VAL A 736 0.53 -13.01 -26.12
C VAL A 736 1.74 -13.01 -25.21
N ILE A 737 2.25 -14.20 -24.89
CA ILE A 737 3.52 -14.38 -24.15
C ILE A 737 4.63 -14.63 -25.17
N SER A 738 5.71 -13.85 -25.08
CA SER A 738 6.92 -13.99 -25.91
C SER A 738 8.13 -14.43 -25.11
#